data_AF-A0A183BQZ0-F1
#
_entry.id   AF-A0A183BQZ0-F1
#
_cell.length_a   1.000
_cell.length_b   1.000
_cell.length_c   1.000
_cell.angle_alpha   90.00
_cell.angle_beta   90.00
_cell.angle_gamma   90.00
#
_symmetry.space_group_name_H-M   'P 1'
#
loop_
_entity.id
_entity.type
_entity.pdbx_description
1 polymer ?
#
loop_
_entity_poly.entity_id
_entity_poly.type
_entity_poly.pdbx_seq_one_letter_code
_entity_poly.pdbx_strand_id
1 'polypeptide(L)'
;MGLEIGDLSFVCNDMAKMERSLEQFLDIATSQLVNLDKDSSNSRRLAFIFWLQRNMVLTRENVRSLKPIIRSSALDRIRVVESLKSAFHIPDMSVLEKAKIFIPRESSNIGTGDITNHDHELICTGLTGIYAEPRYGPSGRFFRIDAVTKPNGGGGQNAENTYINHQISGNITIQRYFREQYHKELQFPKAPLLVSQRRMGEPAYYPMELCYVLDGQRVKSEQSANRCYCGATNCFESTQRTVSFENNPLHVDFRVIGPPSIVYRDNATLQPDSAKCEWTPSPNMNYLTNAKINRWVAYAFALRDSDSVRRSSFNEDFWRNFVAKYASEMCAKGILCPPPSSIFIHWGISTSDVINILRKEADNHAEFALIGHAKGSEGDDVHAAIKVFEQQTEVVTQAVSFDLVDDIMNKGKHLPIANCIHKTNMKMGGLNYALLMDDPLVSQLFDGQTLFLGFAMNYPGGFAPTETGNIYPNGGNGNGKLGSNGNVNVGNGTNGNPKAISAGQQGRSFGALPPPSCIGWAATIGKHKDEYIGDFVYQSPRRDEKIDVVASVVKRCIERFKQNKNAFPKRIIVLRNGCAEGQFEFIMKYEIPLVKKELEELGCDAKLTVLVPDKLQDVRFVRHDANPDEPAPEQNIRPGTVVDTVVVHPKRTEFFLNSHVAIQGTARTPHYTLLRDENDMSMDTLQAMVHCLCFGHQVVTKPTSLPSPVYIAEEYAKRGRNIYAHYSKHGLDNSKSLEKIVKDKTLAWPLRNYEDMTTVLSFVATLFLKDLRVNA
;
A
#
# COMPACT_ATOMS: atom_id res chain seq x y z
N MET A 1 27.40 -23.51 37.85
CA MET A 1 26.94 -22.27 38.49
C MET A 1 25.72 -21.80 37.72
N GLY A 2 24.55 -21.83 38.36
CA GLY A 2 23.31 -21.31 37.79
C GLY A 2 23.30 -19.79 37.83
N LEU A 3 22.72 -19.17 36.82
CA LEU A 3 22.35 -17.76 36.83
C LEU A 3 20.86 -17.69 37.14
N GLU A 4 20.51 -17.34 38.38
CA GLU A 4 19.19 -16.83 38.70
C GLU A 4 19.05 -15.45 38.05
N ILE A 5 17.88 -15.19 37.45
CA ILE A 5 17.52 -13.86 36.95
C ILE A 5 17.43 -12.95 38.17
N GLY A 6 18.46 -12.12 38.37
CA GLY A 6 18.47 -11.11 39.43
C GLY A 6 17.27 -10.17 39.30
N ASP A 7 16.75 -9.77 40.45
CA ASP A 7 15.62 -8.86 40.61
C ASP A 7 15.66 -7.68 39.62
N LEU A 8 14.69 -7.65 38.68
CA LEU A 8 14.55 -6.62 37.64
C LEU A 8 13.93 -5.31 38.19
N SER A 9 13.71 -5.21 39.50
CA SER A 9 13.23 -4.01 40.18
C SER A 9 14.07 -2.75 39.91
N PHE A 10 15.34 -2.89 39.51
CA PHE A 10 16.19 -1.75 39.16
C PHE A 10 15.88 -1.11 37.79
N VAL A 11 15.13 -1.78 36.91
CA VAL A 11 14.85 -1.28 35.54
C VAL A 11 13.66 -0.32 35.52
N CYS A 12 12.67 -0.53 36.39
CA CYS A 12 11.56 0.41 36.56
C CYS A 12 10.67 0.02 37.76
N ASN A 13 10.23 1.01 38.55
CA ASN A 13 9.17 0.80 39.57
C ASN A 13 7.77 0.60 38.97
N ASP A 14 7.66 0.65 37.64
CA ASP A 14 6.42 0.50 36.89
C ASP A 14 6.36 -0.88 36.24
N MET A 15 5.53 -1.77 36.83
CA MET A 15 5.31 -3.14 36.37
C MET A 15 4.94 -3.22 34.88
N ALA A 16 4.22 -2.23 34.33
CA ALA A 16 3.84 -2.23 32.92
C ALA A 16 5.04 -1.94 31.99
N LYS A 17 5.99 -1.12 32.44
CA LYS A 17 7.25 -0.90 31.72
C LYS A 17 8.17 -2.12 31.82
N MET A 18 8.15 -2.83 32.95
CA MET A 18 8.89 -4.07 33.13
C MET A 18 8.37 -5.18 32.20
N GLU A 19 7.04 -5.34 32.07
CA GLU A 19 6.41 -6.29 31.13
C GLU A 19 6.84 -6.04 29.67
N ARG A 20 6.78 -4.77 29.20
CA ARG A 20 7.24 -4.38 27.85
C ARG A 20 8.74 -4.59 27.65
N SER A 21 9.54 -4.28 28.67
CA SER A 21 11.00 -4.46 28.62
C SER A 21 11.38 -5.94 28.52
N LEU A 22 10.61 -6.83 29.16
CA LEU A 22 10.80 -8.28 29.06
C LEU A 22 10.38 -8.82 27.68
N GLU A 23 9.26 -8.37 27.11
CA GLU A 23 8.89 -8.73 25.72
C GLU A 23 9.97 -8.29 24.73
N GLN A 24 10.42 -7.04 24.83
CA GLN A 24 11.48 -6.50 23.98
C GLN A 24 12.80 -7.26 24.17
N PHE A 25 13.15 -7.64 25.40
CA PHE A 25 14.32 -8.45 25.69
C PHE A 25 14.22 -9.84 25.03
N LEU A 26 13.08 -10.53 25.16
CA LEU A 26 12.87 -11.84 24.56
C LEU A 26 12.84 -11.78 23.02
N ASP A 27 12.28 -10.70 22.46
CA ASP A 27 12.27 -10.45 21.02
C ASP A 27 13.69 -10.23 20.47
N ILE A 28 14.51 -9.44 21.18
CA ILE A 28 15.94 -9.26 20.88
C ILE A 28 16.69 -10.59 20.99
N ALA A 29 16.49 -11.34 22.08
CA ALA A 29 17.18 -12.61 22.32
C ALA A 29 16.85 -13.66 21.23
N THR A 30 15.57 -13.80 20.88
CA THR A 30 15.13 -14.73 19.83
C THR A 30 15.55 -14.29 18.42
N SER A 31 15.58 -12.99 18.15
CA SER A 31 16.08 -12.44 16.89
C SER A 31 17.59 -12.61 16.72
N GLN A 32 18.37 -12.51 17.81
CA GLN A 32 19.81 -12.74 17.79
C GLN A 32 20.15 -14.21 17.52
N LEU A 33 19.41 -15.15 18.11
CA LEU A 33 19.60 -16.59 17.86
C LEU A 33 19.42 -16.97 16.38
N VAL A 34 18.39 -16.44 15.70
CA VAL A 34 18.16 -16.67 14.25
C VAL A 34 19.29 -16.10 13.38
N ASN A 35 19.98 -15.05 13.85
CA ASN A 35 21.09 -14.45 13.11
C ASN A 35 22.43 -15.15 13.35
N LEU A 36 22.63 -15.82 14.50
CA LEU A 36 23.86 -16.51 14.88
C LEU A 36 23.99 -17.92 14.25
N ASP A 37 22.88 -18.57 13.92
CA ASP A 37 22.88 -19.93 13.35
C ASP A 37 23.36 -20.00 11.87
N LYS A 38 23.70 -18.84 11.29
CA LYS A 38 24.28 -18.74 9.94
C LYS A 38 25.75 -19.19 9.84
N ASP A 39 26.43 -19.37 10.98
CA ASP A 39 27.85 -19.72 11.03
C ASP A 39 28.15 -21.23 11.12
N SER A 40 27.13 -22.11 11.00
CA SER A 40 27.39 -23.55 10.92
C SER A 40 28.03 -23.92 9.57
N SER A 41 29.31 -24.25 9.63
CA SER A 41 30.29 -24.39 8.55
C SER A 41 30.08 -25.54 7.55
N ASN A 42 28.84 -26.01 7.33
CA ASN A 42 28.54 -27.14 6.43
C ASN A 42 27.55 -26.84 5.30
N SER A 43 27.04 -25.63 5.17
CA SER A 43 26.07 -25.27 4.11
C SER A 43 26.76 -24.66 2.88
N ARG A 44 27.73 -25.37 2.30
CA ARG A 44 28.25 -25.07 0.96
C ARG A 44 27.50 -25.92 -0.07
N ARG A 45 26.79 -25.24 -0.99
CA ARG A 45 26.13 -25.75 -2.22
C ARG A 45 24.77 -26.42 -1.95
N LEU A 46 23.66 -25.84 -2.42
CA LEU A 46 23.08 -26.17 -3.74
C LEU A 46 22.10 -25.08 -4.23
N ALA A 47 22.35 -24.55 -5.42
CA ALA A 47 21.42 -23.67 -6.13
C ALA A 47 20.48 -24.51 -7.02
N PHE A 48 19.16 -24.35 -6.86
CA PHE A 48 18.19 -24.80 -7.86
C PHE A 48 17.67 -23.59 -8.64
N ILE A 49 17.79 -23.67 -9.98
CA ILE A 49 17.38 -22.64 -10.94
C ILE A 49 15.96 -22.95 -11.40
N PHE A 50 14.98 -22.11 -11.06
CA PHE A 50 13.71 -22.05 -11.79
C PHE A 50 13.73 -20.86 -12.75
N TRP A 51 13.56 -21.15 -14.04
CA TRP A 51 13.49 -20.14 -15.09
C TRP A 51 12.07 -19.57 -15.15
N LEU A 52 11.87 -18.37 -14.62
CA LEU A 52 10.70 -17.54 -14.89
C LEU A 52 11.20 -16.17 -15.40
N GLN A 53 10.57 -15.69 -16.48
CA GLN A 53 10.97 -14.47 -17.18
C GLN A 53 11.12 -13.28 -16.21
N ARG A 54 12.32 -12.67 -16.27
CA ARG A 54 12.82 -11.48 -15.57
C ARG A 54 13.05 -11.59 -14.04
N ASN A 55 14.35 -11.78 -13.73
CA ASN A 55 15.11 -11.04 -12.70
C ASN A 55 15.24 -11.57 -11.25
N MET A 56 14.81 -12.77 -10.89
CA MET A 56 14.92 -13.23 -9.48
C MET A 56 15.25 -14.71 -9.36
N VAL A 57 16.13 -15.07 -8.42
CA VAL A 57 16.32 -16.45 -7.98
C VAL A 57 15.73 -16.59 -6.58
N LEU A 58 14.85 -17.57 -6.41
CA LEU A 58 14.44 -18.07 -5.09
C LEU A 58 15.30 -19.28 -4.78
N THR A 59 16.32 -19.14 -3.93
CA THR A 59 17.05 -20.31 -3.44
C THR A 59 16.32 -20.88 -2.22
N ARG A 60 16.03 -22.18 -2.24
CA ARG A 60 15.31 -22.85 -1.14
C ARG A 60 16.07 -22.78 0.20
N GLU A 61 17.39 -22.57 0.13
CA GLU A 61 18.31 -22.60 1.29
C GLU A 61 18.59 -21.21 1.89
N ASN A 62 18.39 -20.08 1.17
CA ASN A 62 18.57 -18.71 1.70
C ASN A 62 17.25 -17.93 1.86
N VAL A 63 16.09 -18.56 1.66
CA VAL A 63 14.77 -17.89 1.67
C VAL A 63 13.94 -18.34 2.86
N ARG A 64 14.40 -18.00 4.07
CA ARG A 64 13.55 -17.94 5.28
C ARG A 64 14.08 -16.86 6.21
N SER A 65 13.59 -15.63 6.09
CA SER A 65 13.58 -14.77 7.27
C SER A 65 12.37 -15.21 8.10
N LEU A 66 12.63 -15.86 9.23
CA LEU A 66 11.62 -16.01 10.27
C LEU A 66 11.47 -14.67 10.96
N LYS A 67 10.23 -14.20 11.13
CA LYS A 67 9.94 -13.07 12.01
C LYS A 67 9.37 -13.65 13.30
N PRO A 68 10.22 -14.02 14.28
CA PRO A 68 9.72 -14.33 15.61
C PRO A 68 9.19 -13.04 16.22
N ILE A 69 7.98 -13.07 16.77
CA ILE A 69 7.45 -12.00 17.61
C ILE A 69 6.89 -12.67 18.85
N ILE A 70 7.31 -12.19 20.01
CA ILE A 70 6.72 -12.62 21.27
C ILE A 70 5.60 -11.66 21.63
N ARG A 71 4.42 -12.21 21.88
CA ARG A 71 3.24 -11.47 22.31
C ARG A 71 2.72 -11.99 23.63
N SER A 72 2.30 -11.08 24.49
CA SER A 72 1.45 -11.43 25.63
C SER A 72 0.13 -12.03 25.15
N SER A 73 -0.27 -13.13 25.79
CA SER A 73 -1.50 -13.85 25.52
C SER A 73 -2.30 -14.06 26.81
N ALA A 74 -3.55 -14.50 26.68
CA ALA A 74 -4.44 -14.77 27.81
C ALA A 74 -3.97 -15.92 28.72
N LEU A 75 -3.15 -16.85 28.21
CA LEU A 75 -2.70 -18.04 28.96
C LEU A 75 -1.19 -18.04 29.24
N ASP A 76 -0.37 -17.53 28.32
CA ASP A 76 1.10 -17.49 28.45
C ASP A 76 1.73 -16.47 27.48
N ARG A 77 3.06 -16.38 27.39
CA ARG A 77 3.77 -15.64 26.32
C ARG A 77 3.86 -16.52 25.07
N ILE A 78 3.22 -16.09 23.98
CA ILE A 78 3.22 -16.85 22.73
C ILE A 78 4.31 -16.31 21.79
N ARG A 79 5.08 -17.22 21.20
CA ARG A 79 5.99 -16.91 20.09
C ARG A 79 5.27 -17.15 18.76
N VAL A 80 4.95 -16.07 18.06
CA VAL A 80 4.45 -16.12 16.69
C VAL A 80 5.65 -16.19 15.75
N VAL A 81 5.68 -17.19 14.87
CA VAL A 81 6.74 -17.34 13.86
C VAL A 81 6.10 -17.33 12.48
N GLU A 82 6.31 -16.26 11.72
CA GLU A 82 5.89 -16.20 10.31
C GLU A 82 7.08 -16.39 9.37
N SER A 83 6.90 -17.23 8.34
CA SER A 83 7.83 -17.33 7.22
C SER A 83 7.62 -16.16 6.26
N LEU A 84 8.60 -15.26 6.18
CA LEU A 84 8.57 -14.15 5.22
C LEU A 84 9.41 -14.47 3.99
N LYS A 85 9.00 -13.92 2.85
CA LYS A 85 9.76 -13.95 1.59
C LYS A 85 10.22 -12.55 1.25
N SER A 86 11.52 -12.42 1.01
CA SER A 86 12.12 -11.20 0.49
C SER A 86 12.98 -11.55 -0.72
N ALA A 87 12.94 -10.69 -1.74
CA ALA A 87 13.85 -10.81 -2.88
C ALA A 87 15.22 -10.26 -2.50
N PHE A 88 16.28 -11.01 -2.82
CA PHE A 88 17.67 -10.62 -2.63
C PHE A 88 18.37 -10.56 -3.98
N HIS A 89 19.39 -9.70 -4.08
CA HIS A 89 20.26 -9.70 -5.25
C HIS A 89 21.03 -11.03 -5.29
N ILE A 90 21.26 -11.56 -6.50
CA ILE A 90 22.00 -12.82 -6.69
C ILE A 90 23.45 -12.57 -6.20
N PRO A 91 23.93 -13.30 -5.19
CA PRO A 91 25.29 -13.13 -4.69
C PRO A 91 26.30 -13.67 -5.70
N ASP A 92 27.56 -13.23 -5.56
CA ASP A 92 28.71 -13.72 -6.35
C ASP A 92 28.57 -13.57 -7.88
N MET A 93 27.57 -12.81 -8.34
CA MET A 93 27.43 -12.40 -9.73
C MET A 93 28.31 -11.19 -10.01
N SER A 94 29.01 -11.17 -11.14
CA SER A 94 29.77 -9.98 -11.52
C SER A 94 28.81 -8.80 -11.76
N VAL A 95 29.22 -7.59 -11.41
CA VAL A 95 28.39 -6.40 -11.61
C VAL A 95 28.13 -6.18 -13.11
N LEU A 96 29.05 -6.60 -13.99
CA LEU A 96 28.86 -6.57 -15.43
C LEU A 96 27.72 -7.49 -15.90
N GLU A 97 27.66 -8.74 -15.40
CA GLU A 97 26.54 -9.64 -15.69
C GLU A 97 25.23 -9.11 -15.11
N LYS A 98 25.29 -8.52 -13.91
CA LYS A 98 24.13 -7.86 -13.30
C LYS A 98 23.63 -6.70 -14.17
N ALA A 99 24.53 -5.91 -14.75
CA ALA A 99 24.18 -4.83 -15.67
C ALA A 99 23.45 -5.36 -16.92
N LYS A 100 23.92 -6.46 -17.50
CA LYS A 100 23.29 -7.12 -18.67
C LYS A 100 21.84 -7.55 -18.43
N ILE A 101 21.48 -7.85 -17.18
CA ILE A 101 20.11 -8.24 -16.81
C ILE A 101 19.12 -7.07 -16.93
N PHE A 102 19.57 -5.81 -16.79
CA PHE A 102 18.68 -4.66 -16.86
C PHE A 102 18.28 -4.25 -18.28
N ILE A 103 18.89 -4.86 -19.30
CA ILE A 103 18.76 -4.46 -20.70
C ILE A 103 18.05 -5.57 -21.52
N PRO A 104 17.24 -5.24 -22.55
CA PRO A 104 16.70 -6.24 -23.47
C PRO A 104 17.78 -7.15 -24.09
N ARG A 105 17.46 -8.44 -24.32
CA ARG A 105 18.41 -9.47 -24.81
C ARG A 105 19.08 -9.14 -26.15
N GLU A 106 18.50 -8.25 -26.95
CA GLU A 106 19.03 -7.84 -28.26
C GLU A 106 20.12 -6.75 -28.14
N SER A 107 20.31 -6.15 -26.96
CA SER A 107 21.29 -5.07 -26.71
C SER A 107 22.54 -5.56 -25.95
N SER A 108 23.15 -6.66 -26.37
CA SER A 108 24.26 -7.34 -25.66
C SER A 108 25.60 -6.57 -25.58
N ASN A 109 25.63 -5.29 -25.95
CA ASN A 109 26.85 -4.54 -26.25
C ASN A 109 27.43 -3.73 -25.07
N ILE A 110 27.02 -3.97 -23.82
CA ILE A 110 27.61 -3.28 -22.65
C ILE A 110 29.14 -3.40 -22.62
N GLY A 111 29.66 -4.58 -22.97
CA GLY A 111 31.09 -4.85 -22.97
C GLY A 111 31.87 -4.03 -24.01
N THR A 112 31.23 -3.62 -25.12
CA THR A 112 31.83 -2.76 -26.15
C THR A 112 31.66 -1.28 -25.86
N GLY A 113 30.82 -0.93 -24.87
CA GLY A 113 30.52 0.44 -24.45
C GLY A 113 29.48 1.16 -25.32
N ASP A 114 28.92 0.48 -26.31
CA ASP A 114 27.85 0.97 -27.20
C ASP A 114 26.49 0.69 -26.55
N ILE A 115 26.12 1.57 -25.62
CA ILE A 115 24.89 1.45 -24.83
C ILE A 115 24.03 2.68 -25.12
N THR A 116 22.73 2.49 -25.36
CA THR A 116 21.80 3.61 -25.55
C THR A 116 21.64 4.41 -24.26
N ASN A 117 21.25 5.69 -24.34
CA ASN A 117 20.96 6.49 -23.14
C ASN A 117 19.85 5.87 -22.28
N HIS A 118 18.86 5.24 -22.91
CA HIS A 118 17.78 4.55 -22.22
C HIS A 118 18.30 3.33 -21.42
N ASP A 119 19.13 2.50 -22.06
CA ASP A 119 19.72 1.33 -21.40
C ASP A 119 20.66 1.75 -20.25
N HIS A 120 21.40 2.84 -20.43
CA HIS A 120 22.24 3.41 -19.38
C HIS A 120 21.43 3.86 -18.16
N GLU A 121 20.28 4.51 -18.37
CA GLU A 121 19.38 4.94 -17.30
C GLU A 121 18.82 3.74 -16.52
N LEU A 122 18.47 2.65 -17.22
CA LEU A 122 18.03 1.39 -16.60
C LEU A 122 19.14 0.76 -15.74
N ILE A 123 20.38 0.71 -16.25
CA ILE A 123 21.55 0.20 -15.50
C ILE A 123 21.81 1.06 -14.26
N CYS A 124 21.80 2.39 -14.39
CA CYS A 124 22.01 3.32 -13.27
C CYS A 124 20.96 3.09 -12.18
N THR A 125 19.69 3.05 -12.57
CA THR A 125 18.57 2.81 -11.65
C THR A 125 18.68 1.44 -10.97
N GLY A 126 19.15 0.43 -11.71
CA GLY A 126 19.32 -0.94 -11.24
C GLY A 126 20.47 -1.15 -10.26
N LEU A 127 21.62 -0.50 -10.49
CA LEU A 127 22.86 -0.72 -9.72
C LEU A 127 23.07 0.27 -8.56
N THR A 128 22.47 1.47 -8.62
CA THR A 128 22.74 2.51 -7.61
C THR A 128 22.24 2.10 -6.22
N GLY A 129 23.15 2.13 -5.26
CA GLY A 129 22.93 1.74 -3.86
C GLY A 129 23.29 0.29 -3.54
N ILE A 130 23.65 -0.54 -4.53
CA ILE A 130 24.15 -1.89 -4.31
C ILE A 130 25.59 -1.82 -3.79
N TYR A 131 25.92 -2.64 -2.79
CA TYR A 131 27.27 -2.89 -2.33
C TYR A 131 27.95 -3.94 -3.20
N ALA A 132 29.17 -3.65 -3.65
CA ALA A 132 29.97 -4.56 -4.45
C ALA A 132 31.33 -4.82 -3.79
N GLU A 133 31.83 -6.04 -3.96
CA GLU A 133 33.15 -6.48 -3.57
C GLU A 133 34.09 -6.51 -4.80
N PRO A 134 35.18 -5.73 -4.80
CA PRO A 134 36.23 -5.83 -5.81
C PRO A 134 37.09 -7.09 -5.61
N ARG A 135 37.17 -7.97 -6.62
CA ARG A 135 37.95 -9.23 -6.59
C ARG A 135 39.27 -9.15 -7.35
N TYR A 136 40.07 -8.15 -7.01
CA TYR A 136 41.42 -7.95 -7.56
C TYR A 136 42.44 -7.50 -6.52
N GLY A 137 42.03 -7.31 -5.26
CA GLY A 137 42.86 -6.87 -4.14
C GLY A 137 42.58 -7.66 -2.85
N PRO A 138 42.91 -7.11 -1.67
CA PRO A 138 42.69 -7.78 -0.38
C PRO A 138 41.21 -8.12 -0.16
N SER A 139 40.94 -9.34 0.29
CA SER A 139 39.59 -9.86 0.55
C SER A 139 38.86 -9.06 1.64
N GLY A 140 37.54 -8.94 1.53
CA GLY A 140 36.69 -8.31 2.56
C GLY A 140 36.51 -6.80 2.44
N ARG A 141 37.04 -6.17 1.38
CA ARG A 141 36.69 -4.79 1.04
C ARG A 141 35.39 -4.75 0.24
N PHE A 142 34.51 -3.80 0.53
CA PHE A 142 33.31 -3.56 -0.26
C PHE A 142 33.01 -2.06 -0.35
N PHE A 143 32.26 -1.65 -1.36
CA PHE A 143 31.88 -0.25 -1.55
C PHE A 143 30.45 -0.15 -2.04
N ARG A 144 29.78 0.98 -1.78
CA ARG A 144 28.48 1.28 -2.35
C ARG A 144 28.66 1.87 -3.74
N ILE A 145 27.91 1.35 -4.71
CA ILE A 145 27.82 1.93 -6.06
C ILE A 145 26.94 3.17 -5.96
N ASP A 146 27.51 4.34 -6.18
CA ASP A 146 26.79 5.62 -6.13
C ASP A 146 26.38 6.12 -7.51
N ALA A 147 27.12 5.75 -8.56
CA ALA A 147 26.76 6.05 -9.94
C ALA A 147 27.46 5.08 -10.93
N VAL A 148 27.05 5.17 -12.20
CA VAL A 148 27.69 4.50 -13.35
C VAL A 148 28.08 5.58 -14.36
N THR A 149 29.28 5.51 -14.92
CA THR A 149 29.75 6.51 -15.89
C THR A 149 28.93 6.50 -17.18
N LYS A 150 28.93 7.61 -17.93
CA LYS A 150 28.16 7.75 -19.18
C LYS A 150 28.70 6.86 -20.30
N PRO A 151 27.85 6.37 -21.23
CA PRO A 151 28.24 5.52 -22.35
C PRO A 151 29.09 6.25 -23.40
N ASN A 152 29.68 5.49 -24.33
CA ASN A 152 30.66 6.02 -25.30
C ASN A 152 29.98 6.86 -26.41
N GLY A 153 29.75 8.14 -26.12
CA GLY A 153 29.29 9.16 -27.07
C GLY A 153 29.12 10.52 -26.38
N GLY A 154 29.82 11.57 -26.85
CA GLY A 154 29.68 12.93 -26.29
C GLY A 154 30.27 13.15 -24.88
N GLY A 155 31.41 12.52 -24.55
CA GLY A 155 32.10 12.69 -23.25
C GLY A 155 31.95 11.53 -22.25
N GLY A 156 31.69 10.31 -22.75
CA GLY A 156 31.65 9.08 -21.94
C GLY A 156 32.99 8.70 -21.31
N GLN A 157 32.95 8.11 -20.12
CA GLN A 157 34.14 7.70 -19.34
C GLN A 157 34.17 6.17 -19.21
N ASN A 158 35.29 5.57 -19.61
CA ASN A 158 35.57 4.13 -19.55
C ASN A 158 37.03 3.89 -19.11
N ALA A 159 37.47 2.63 -19.05
CA ALA A 159 38.80 2.32 -18.55
C ALA A 159 39.96 2.80 -19.46
N GLU A 160 39.71 2.96 -20.76
CA GLU A 160 40.70 3.42 -21.76
C GLU A 160 40.94 4.93 -21.68
N ASN A 161 39.90 5.71 -21.36
CA ASN A 161 39.95 7.18 -21.46
C ASN A 161 39.78 7.92 -20.11
N THR A 162 39.56 7.19 -19.01
CA THR A 162 39.50 7.78 -17.67
C THR A 162 40.87 7.69 -17.01
N TYR A 163 41.39 8.84 -16.59
CA TYR A 163 42.69 8.95 -15.95
C TYR A 163 42.57 9.11 -14.44
N ILE A 164 43.50 8.50 -13.72
CA ILE A 164 43.67 8.64 -12.28
C ILE A 164 45.10 9.08 -11.98
N ASN A 165 45.26 9.86 -10.92
CA ASN A 165 46.58 10.31 -10.48
C ASN A 165 47.27 9.22 -9.65
N HIS A 166 48.25 8.55 -10.25
CA HIS A 166 49.07 7.52 -9.61
C HIS A 166 50.34 8.13 -9.02
N GLN A 167 50.66 7.78 -7.78
CA GLN A 167 51.77 8.39 -7.02
C GLN A 167 53.13 8.29 -7.71
N ILE A 168 53.36 7.22 -8.50
CA ILE A 168 54.64 6.95 -9.16
C ILE A 168 54.59 7.28 -10.66
N SER A 169 53.47 6.98 -11.32
CA SER A 169 53.35 7.01 -12.78
C SER A 169 52.70 8.29 -13.31
N GLY A 170 52.32 9.22 -12.42
CA GLY A 170 51.54 10.40 -12.76
C GLY A 170 50.13 10.02 -13.24
N ASN A 171 49.62 10.77 -14.23
CA ASN A 171 48.27 10.55 -14.75
C ASN A 171 48.23 9.29 -15.63
N ILE A 172 47.58 8.22 -15.14
CA ILE A 172 47.52 6.92 -15.79
C ILE A 172 46.07 6.53 -16.08
N THR A 173 45.82 5.85 -17.20
CA THR A 173 44.47 5.34 -17.49
C THR A 173 44.12 4.19 -16.54
N ILE A 174 42.84 4.03 -16.23
CA ILE A 174 42.38 2.94 -15.35
C ILE A 174 42.80 1.57 -15.92
N GLN A 175 42.66 1.34 -17.23
CA GLN A 175 43.10 0.09 -17.86
C GLN A 175 44.58 -0.19 -17.60
N ARG A 176 45.44 0.81 -17.79
CA ARG A 176 46.88 0.67 -17.60
C ARG A 176 47.23 0.49 -16.12
N TYR A 177 46.55 1.20 -15.21
CA TYR A 177 46.69 1.01 -13.77
C TYR A 177 46.39 -0.43 -13.33
N PHE A 178 45.29 -1.02 -13.79
CA PHE A 178 44.94 -2.41 -13.44
C PHE A 178 45.92 -3.43 -14.03
N ARG A 179 46.46 -3.17 -15.23
CA ARG A 179 47.50 -4.00 -15.85
C ARG A 179 48.83 -3.94 -15.09
N GLU A 180 49.26 -2.75 -14.68
CA GLU A 180 50.55 -2.54 -14.02
C GLU A 180 50.53 -2.92 -12.53
N GLN A 181 49.49 -2.53 -11.78
CA GLN A 181 49.46 -2.71 -10.32
C GLN A 181 48.87 -4.04 -9.86
N TYR A 182 47.87 -4.55 -10.58
CA TYR A 182 47.16 -5.78 -10.19
C TYR A 182 47.38 -6.94 -11.17
N HIS A 183 48.16 -6.73 -12.24
CA HIS A 183 48.39 -7.71 -13.30
C HIS A 183 47.09 -8.28 -13.88
N LYS A 184 46.07 -7.42 -14.06
CA LYS A 184 44.76 -7.77 -14.63
C LYS A 184 44.58 -7.11 -15.99
N GLU A 185 44.38 -7.93 -17.03
CA GLU A 185 43.94 -7.45 -18.34
C GLU A 185 42.42 -7.43 -18.42
N LEU A 186 41.86 -6.22 -18.51
CA LEU A 186 40.43 -5.97 -18.63
C LEU A 186 39.92 -6.52 -19.97
N GLN A 187 38.89 -7.36 -19.93
CA GLN A 187 38.26 -7.93 -21.14
C GLN A 187 37.26 -6.95 -21.76
N PHE A 188 36.68 -6.07 -20.93
CA PHE A 188 35.68 -5.07 -21.35
C PHE A 188 36.11 -3.65 -20.99
N PRO A 189 37.25 -3.15 -21.49
CA PRO A 189 37.80 -1.86 -21.08
C PRO A 189 36.96 -0.65 -21.51
N LYS A 190 36.07 -0.85 -22.51
CA LYS A 190 35.14 0.17 -23.01
C LYS A 190 33.80 0.20 -22.27
N ALA A 191 33.54 -0.77 -21.40
CA ALA A 191 32.33 -0.78 -20.58
C ALA A 191 32.33 0.42 -19.61
N PRO A 192 31.14 0.92 -19.21
CA PRO A 192 31.06 1.96 -18.19
C PRO A 192 31.65 1.50 -16.85
N LEU A 193 32.19 2.44 -16.10
CA LEU A 193 32.82 2.22 -14.80
C LEU A 193 31.79 2.45 -13.68
N LEU A 194 31.96 1.73 -12.58
CA LEU A 194 31.25 2.00 -11.33
C LEU A 194 31.93 3.14 -10.61
N VAL A 195 31.13 4.04 -10.03
CA VAL A 195 31.60 5.19 -9.27
C VAL A 195 31.16 5.04 -7.81
N SER A 196 32.11 5.16 -6.89
CA SER A 196 31.85 5.24 -5.45
C SER A 196 32.34 6.58 -4.92
N GLN A 197 31.44 7.34 -4.29
CA GLN A 197 31.73 8.65 -3.75
C GLN A 197 32.42 8.49 -2.39
N ARG A 198 33.59 9.12 -2.23
CA ARG A 198 34.30 9.14 -0.94
C ARG A 198 33.84 10.35 -0.14
N ARG A 199 33.73 10.21 1.19
CA ARG A 199 33.33 11.33 2.08
C ARG A 199 34.27 12.53 1.98
N MET A 200 35.55 12.28 1.69
CA MET A 200 36.58 13.28 1.46
C MET A 200 37.49 12.79 0.31
N GLY A 201 37.70 13.60 -0.72
CA GLY A 201 38.57 13.30 -1.88
C GLY A 201 37.84 12.94 -3.17
N GLU A 202 38.62 12.67 -4.22
CA GLU A 202 38.13 12.31 -5.57
C GLU A 202 37.32 10.99 -5.56
N PRO A 203 36.32 10.85 -6.44
CA PRO A 203 35.54 9.63 -6.56
C PRO A 203 36.41 8.45 -7.01
N ALA A 204 36.06 7.26 -6.53
CA ALA A 204 36.75 6.03 -6.92
C ALA A 204 36.02 5.35 -8.09
N TYR A 205 36.79 4.91 -9.08
CA TYR A 205 36.29 4.25 -10.28
C TYR A 205 36.68 2.77 -10.29
N TYR A 206 35.72 1.90 -10.62
CA TYR A 206 35.91 0.45 -10.61
C TYR A 206 35.40 -0.19 -11.92
N PRO A 207 36.20 -1.05 -12.58
CA PRO A 207 35.71 -1.86 -13.70
C PRO A 207 34.63 -2.85 -13.25
N MET A 208 33.48 -2.86 -13.92
CA MET A 208 32.34 -3.73 -13.57
C MET A 208 32.68 -5.22 -13.59
N GLU A 209 33.56 -5.65 -14.49
CA GLU A 209 33.96 -7.05 -14.65
C GLU A 209 34.77 -7.60 -13.47
N LEU A 210 35.37 -6.73 -12.68
CA LEU A 210 36.19 -7.11 -11.52
C LEU A 210 35.45 -6.94 -10.18
N CYS A 211 34.19 -6.49 -10.21
CA CYS A 211 33.36 -6.27 -9.03
C CYS A 211 32.22 -7.28 -8.98
N TYR A 212 31.87 -7.72 -7.78
CA TYR A 212 30.85 -8.75 -7.55
C TYR A 212 29.81 -8.26 -6.56
N VAL A 213 28.56 -8.63 -6.77
CA VAL A 213 27.46 -8.25 -5.88
C VAL A 213 27.63 -8.94 -4.52
N LEU A 214 27.66 -8.16 -3.44
CA LEU A 214 27.77 -8.67 -2.07
C LEU A 214 26.51 -9.43 -1.67
N ASP A 215 26.65 -10.52 -0.93
CA ASP A 215 25.52 -11.35 -0.47
C ASP A 215 24.63 -10.63 0.56
N GLY A 216 23.41 -11.12 0.74
CA GLY A 216 22.46 -10.66 1.76
C GLY A 216 21.80 -9.32 1.48
N GLN A 217 21.98 -8.76 0.28
CA GLN A 217 21.39 -7.47 -0.09
C GLN A 217 19.97 -7.61 -0.65
N ARG A 218 19.00 -6.94 0.00
CA ARG A 218 17.59 -6.98 -0.39
C ARG A 218 17.34 -6.12 -1.64
N VAL A 219 16.52 -6.63 -2.55
CA VAL A 219 16.02 -5.88 -3.72
C VAL A 219 14.99 -4.85 -3.26
N LYS A 220 15.07 -3.62 -3.78
CA LYS A 220 14.10 -2.56 -3.46
C LYS A 220 12.71 -2.92 -4.00
N SER A 221 11.66 -2.56 -3.27
CA SER A 221 10.26 -2.90 -3.57
C SER A 221 9.82 -2.49 -4.98
N GLU A 222 10.37 -1.39 -5.51
CA GLU A 222 10.09 -0.83 -6.84
C GLU A 222 10.59 -1.71 -8.00
N GLN A 223 11.50 -2.65 -7.73
CA GLN A 223 12.09 -3.56 -8.72
C GLN A 223 11.45 -4.97 -8.70
N SER A 224 10.43 -5.19 -7.87
CA SER A 224 9.82 -6.50 -7.62
C SER A 224 8.54 -6.68 -8.42
N ALA A 225 8.61 -7.33 -9.60
CA ALA A 225 7.45 -7.41 -10.50
C ALA A 225 6.47 -8.56 -10.22
N ASN A 226 6.80 -9.59 -9.42
CA ASN A 226 5.91 -10.75 -9.27
C ASN A 226 5.92 -11.39 -7.86
N ARG A 227 4.73 -11.67 -7.33
CA ARG A 227 4.49 -12.48 -6.12
C ARG A 227 4.89 -13.93 -6.37
N CYS A 228 5.64 -14.53 -5.44
CA CYS A 228 6.09 -15.93 -5.54
C CYS A 228 5.42 -16.86 -4.53
N TYR A 229 4.94 -18.00 -5.02
CA TYR A 229 4.38 -19.11 -4.25
C TYR A 229 5.46 -20.17 -3.98
N CYS A 230 5.60 -20.55 -2.72
CA CYS A 230 6.36 -21.70 -2.22
C CYS A 230 5.96 -21.94 -0.76
N GLY A 231 5.80 -23.22 -0.39
CA GLY A 231 5.35 -23.66 0.93
C GLY A 231 6.43 -23.58 2.01
N ALA A 232 5.97 -23.48 3.26
CA ALA A 232 6.83 -23.57 4.44
C ALA A 232 7.32 -25.02 4.65
N THR A 233 8.54 -25.18 5.15
CA THR A 233 8.96 -26.40 5.87
C THR A 233 9.57 -26.00 7.20
N ASN A 234 9.52 -26.92 8.16
CA ASN A 234 9.88 -26.71 9.55
C ASN A 234 11.38 -26.43 9.71
N CYS A 235 11.71 -25.43 10.54
CA CYS A 235 13.07 -25.16 11.01
C CYS A 235 12.98 -24.93 12.53
N PHE A 236 13.20 -25.98 13.32
CA PHE A 236 13.33 -25.86 14.77
C PHE A 236 14.55 -26.68 15.21
N GLU A 237 15.64 -26.01 15.56
CA GLU A 237 16.69 -26.56 16.40
C GLU A 237 16.87 -25.71 17.65
N SER A 238 17.17 -26.39 18.75
CA SER A 238 17.10 -25.90 20.12
C SER A 238 18.45 -25.41 20.64
N THR A 239 18.58 -24.13 20.97
CA THR A 239 19.59 -23.57 21.89
C THR A 239 18.99 -22.28 22.51
N GLN A 240 19.02 -21.91 23.80
CA GLN A 240 19.87 -22.14 24.99
C GLN A 240 19.01 -22.19 26.29
N ARG A 241 19.65 -22.62 27.40
CA ARG A 241 19.12 -23.19 28.67
C ARG A 241 18.32 -22.31 29.67
N THR A 242 17.57 -21.29 29.25
CA THR A 242 16.74 -20.52 30.22
C THR A 242 15.29 -20.29 29.80
N VAL A 243 14.94 -20.53 28.53
CA VAL A 243 13.57 -20.46 28.01
C VAL A 243 13.31 -21.71 27.18
N SER A 244 12.34 -22.54 27.59
CA SER A 244 11.90 -23.72 26.83
C SER A 244 10.79 -23.34 25.86
N PHE A 245 10.89 -23.77 24.61
CA PHE A 245 9.82 -23.61 23.61
C PHE A 245 9.09 -24.93 23.42
N GLU A 246 7.77 -24.87 23.36
CA GLU A 246 6.98 -25.97 22.81
C GLU A 246 7.03 -25.90 21.28
N ASN A 247 7.34 -27.03 20.62
CA ASN A 247 7.60 -27.07 19.18
C ASN A 247 6.34 -27.32 18.33
N ASN A 248 5.19 -27.51 18.97
CA ASN A 248 3.93 -27.79 18.28
C ASN A 248 3.15 -26.47 18.06
N PRO A 249 2.43 -26.34 16.92
CA PRO A 249 1.47 -25.25 16.75
C PRO A 249 0.44 -25.23 17.87
N LEU A 250 0.05 -24.02 18.29
CA LEU A 250 -0.93 -23.85 19.34
C LEU A 250 -2.34 -24.19 18.82
N HIS A 251 -3.04 -25.04 19.55
CA HIS A 251 -4.46 -25.30 19.32
C HIS A 251 -5.30 -24.23 20.00
N VAL A 252 -6.27 -23.68 19.27
CA VAL A 252 -7.18 -22.65 19.76
C VAL A 252 -8.61 -23.02 19.44
N ASP A 253 -9.49 -22.77 20.40
CA ASP A 253 -10.92 -22.88 20.18
C ASP A 253 -11.40 -21.69 19.32
N PHE A 254 -12.42 -21.95 18.53
CA PHE A 254 -12.99 -20.96 17.64
C PHE A 254 -14.51 -21.06 17.60
N ARG A 255 -15.15 -19.97 17.18
CA ARG A 255 -16.59 -19.91 16.91
C ARG A 255 -16.81 -19.54 15.45
N VAL A 256 -17.97 -19.86 14.89
CA VAL A 256 -18.33 -19.47 13.53
C VAL A 256 -19.61 -18.66 13.57
N ILE A 257 -19.54 -17.40 13.15
CA ILE A 257 -20.68 -16.52 13.00
C ILE A 257 -21.33 -16.76 11.64
N GLY A 258 -22.65 -16.86 11.61
CA GLY A 258 -23.42 -17.01 10.36
C GLY A 258 -23.49 -15.70 9.55
N PRO A 259 -23.73 -15.79 8.23
CA PRO A 259 -23.86 -14.61 7.39
C PRO A 259 -25.16 -13.82 7.67
N PRO A 260 -25.21 -12.50 7.40
CA PRO A 260 -26.45 -11.73 7.36
C PRO A 260 -27.32 -12.14 6.17
N SER A 261 -28.61 -11.82 6.27
CA SER A 261 -29.54 -11.85 5.15
C SER A 261 -29.28 -10.68 4.20
N ILE A 262 -29.37 -10.91 2.89
CA ILE A 262 -29.21 -9.90 1.84
C ILE A 262 -30.59 -9.51 1.31
N VAL A 263 -30.92 -8.21 1.36
CA VAL A 263 -32.23 -7.69 0.97
C VAL A 263 -32.12 -6.88 -0.32
N TYR A 264 -32.90 -7.29 -1.33
CA TYR A 264 -33.05 -6.61 -2.62
C TYR A 264 -34.37 -5.83 -2.66
N ARG A 265 -34.75 -5.34 -3.85
CA ARG A 265 -36.01 -4.62 -4.06
C ARG A 265 -37.23 -5.44 -3.58
N ASP A 266 -38.29 -4.74 -3.20
CA ASP A 266 -39.57 -5.34 -2.81
C ASP A 266 -39.45 -6.34 -1.63
N ASN A 267 -38.45 -6.13 -0.77
CA ASN A 267 -38.10 -6.99 0.36
C ASN A 267 -37.72 -8.43 -0.03
N ALA A 268 -37.32 -8.66 -1.30
CA ALA A 268 -36.80 -9.93 -1.75
C ALA A 268 -35.51 -10.26 -0.98
N THR A 269 -35.57 -11.28 -0.12
CA THR A 269 -34.47 -11.64 0.78
C THR A 269 -33.77 -12.90 0.27
N LEU A 270 -32.44 -12.92 0.41
CA LEU A 270 -31.58 -14.02 0.02
C LEU A 270 -30.64 -14.35 1.19
N GLN A 271 -30.47 -15.64 1.46
CA GLN A 271 -29.49 -16.13 2.44
C GLN A 271 -28.19 -16.55 1.74
N PRO A 272 -27.03 -15.98 2.12
CA PRO A 272 -25.74 -16.47 1.64
C PRO A 272 -25.49 -17.92 2.05
N ASP A 273 -24.62 -18.59 1.29
CA ASP A 273 -24.18 -19.94 1.61
C ASP A 273 -23.53 -19.99 3.01
N SER A 274 -23.96 -20.92 3.85
CA SER A 274 -23.47 -20.99 5.24
C SER A 274 -21.99 -21.36 5.38
N ALA A 275 -21.38 -22.01 4.38
CA ALA A 275 -19.99 -22.47 4.44
C ALA A 275 -19.03 -21.49 3.76
N LYS A 276 -19.45 -20.85 2.66
CA LYS A 276 -18.64 -19.94 1.85
C LYS A 276 -19.00 -18.46 2.05
N CYS A 277 -20.17 -18.18 2.63
CA CYS A 277 -20.75 -16.85 2.77
C CYS A 277 -20.94 -16.11 1.44
N GLU A 278 -20.91 -16.82 0.31
CA GLU A 278 -21.14 -16.25 -1.01
C GLU A 278 -22.61 -16.34 -1.38
N TRP A 279 -23.07 -15.44 -2.26
CA TRP A 279 -24.41 -15.50 -2.79
C TRP A 279 -24.47 -15.20 -4.29
N THR A 280 -25.60 -15.54 -4.91
CA THR A 280 -25.87 -15.18 -6.31
C THR A 280 -27.35 -14.81 -6.42
N PRO A 281 -27.68 -13.52 -6.67
CA PRO A 281 -29.06 -13.11 -6.88
C PRO A 281 -29.61 -13.77 -8.14
N SER A 282 -30.88 -14.17 -8.10
CA SER A 282 -31.56 -14.66 -9.29
C SER A 282 -31.68 -13.56 -10.36
N PRO A 283 -31.79 -13.89 -11.66
CA PRO A 283 -31.85 -12.90 -12.73
C PRO A 283 -32.93 -11.82 -12.51
N ASN A 284 -34.06 -12.22 -11.92
CA ASN A 284 -35.23 -11.37 -11.66
C ASN A 284 -35.11 -10.50 -10.40
N MET A 285 -34.09 -10.72 -9.56
CA MET A 285 -33.82 -9.85 -8.41
C MET A 285 -33.17 -8.55 -8.89
N ASN A 286 -33.95 -7.47 -8.81
CA ASN A 286 -33.50 -6.11 -9.11
C ASN A 286 -32.74 -5.49 -7.93
N TYR A 287 -31.90 -4.50 -8.23
CA TYR A 287 -31.24 -3.73 -7.18
C TYR A 287 -32.25 -3.04 -6.27
N LEU A 288 -31.87 -2.87 -5.00
CA LEU A 288 -32.68 -2.18 -4.01
C LEU A 288 -33.04 -0.75 -4.45
N THR A 289 -32.09 -0.04 -5.05
CA THR A 289 -32.30 1.26 -5.68
C THR A 289 -31.54 1.31 -7.01
N ASN A 290 -32.26 1.61 -8.09
CA ASN A 290 -31.69 1.67 -9.42
C ASN A 290 -31.20 3.09 -9.71
N ALA A 291 -30.01 3.20 -10.28
CA ALA A 291 -29.51 4.44 -10.85
C ALA A 291 -30.28 4.82 -12.13
N LYS A 292 -30.26 6.13 -12.42
CA LYS A 292 -30.74 6.70 -13.67
C LYS A 292 -29.60 7.48 -14.31
N ILE A 293 -29.36 7.21 -15.59
CA ILE A 293 -28.32 7.84 -16.40
C ILE A 293 -29.03 8.47 -17.60
N ASN A 294 -29.04 9.80 -17.70
CA ASN A 294 -29.74 10.49 -18.78
C ASN A 294 -28.89 10.62 -20.05
N ARG A 295 -27.57 10.75 -19.90
CA ARG A 295 -26.64 10.83 -21.03
C ARG A 295 -25.30 10.19 -20.67
N TRP A 296 -24.82 9.31 -21.54
CA TRP A 296 -23.51 8.68 -21.36
C TRP A 296 -22.81 8.40 -22.67
N VAL A 297 -21.50 8.18 -22.57
CA VAL A 297 -20.61 7.93 -23.70
C VAL A 297 -19.71 6.73 -23.45
N ALA A 298 -19.16 6.14 -24.52
CA ALA A 298 -18.24 5.01 -24.43
C ALA A 298 -17.00 5.21 -25.31
N TYR A 299 -15.85 5.41 -24.70
CA TYR A 299 -14.59 5.63 -25.42
C TYR A 299 -13.57 4.55 -25.07
N ALA A 300 -12.75 4.15 -26.03
CA ALA A 300 -11.56 3.34 -25.77
C ALA A 300 -10.30 4.14 -26.15
N PHE A 301 -9.29 4.11 -25.28
CA PHE A 301 -8.06 4.87 -25.45
C PHE A 301 -6.83 3.96 -25.43
N ALA A 302 -5.95 4.17 -26.40
CA ALA A 302 -4.60 3.62 -26.42
C ALA A 302 -3.59 4.76 -26.67
N LEU A 303 -2.64 4.91 -25.75
CA LEU A 303 -1.63 5.97 -25.80
C LEU A 303 -0.52 5.69 -26.81
N ARG A 304 -0.23 4.42 -27.09
CA ARG A 304 0.80 4.02 -28.05
C ARG A 304 0.16 3.60 -29.36
N ASP A 305 0.68 4.13 -30.46
CA ASP A 305 0.41 3.61 -31.80
C ASP A 305 1.34 2.41 -32.04
N SER A 306 1.04 1.27 -31.42
CA SER A 306 1.77 0.04 -31.70
C SER A 306 0.90 -0.88 -32.55
N ASP A 307 1.39 -1.21 -33.75
CA ASP A 307 0.79 -2.20 -34.64
C ASP A 307 0.58 -3.57 -33.96
N SER A 308 1.27 -3.84 -32.85
CA SER A 308 1.05 -5.02 -32.00
C SER A 308 -0.32 -5.05 -31.31
N VAL A 309 -0.92 -3.90 -30.96
CA VAL A 309 -2.27 -3.86 -30.36
C VAL A 309 -3.35 -3.86 -31.44
N ARG A 310 -3.10 -3.24 -32.61
CA ARG A 310 -3.99 -3.34 -33.79
C ARG A 310 -4.18 -4.78 -34.28
N ARG A 311 -3.25 -5.69 -33.97
CA ARG A 311 -3.34 -7.12 -34.29
C ARG A 311 -4.17 -7.94 -33.29
N SER A 312 -4.62 -7.33 -32.19
CA SER A 312 -5.66 -7.93 -31.35
C SER A 312 -7.03 -7.71 -32.03
N SER A 313 -7.95 -8.64 -31.84
CA SER A 313 -9.36 -8.60 -32.30
C SER A 313 -10.17 -7.37 -31.85
N PHE A 314 -9.55 -6.39 -31.19
CA PHE A 314 -10.18 -5.22 -30.59
C PHE A 314 -10.30 -4.07 -31.61
N ASN A 315 -11.39 -4.07 -32.38
CA ASN A 315 -11.73 -3.04 -33.36
C ASN A 315 -13.02 -2.28 -32.97
N GLU A 316 -13.45 -1.32 -33.79
CA GLU A 316 -14.65 -0.53 -33.51
C GLU A 316 -15.91 -1.38 -33.34
N ASP A 317 -16.12 -2.38 -34.20
CA ASP A 317 -17.29 -3.27 -34.10
C ASP A 317 -17.25 -4.10 -32.81
N PHE A 318 -16.07 -4.61 -32.43
CA PHE A 318 -15.88 -5.35 -31.20
C PHE A 318 -16.19 -4.49 -29.96
N TRP A 319 -15.71 -3.24 -29.94
CA TRP A 319 -16.04 -2.29 -28.88
C TRP A 319 -17.53 -1.93 -28.85
N ARG A 320 -18.15 -1.66 -30.02
CA ARG A 320 -19.59 -1.39 -30.12
C ARG A 320 -20.42 -2.57 -29.61
N ASN A 321 -20.05 -3.80 -29.95
CA ASN A 321 -20.71 -5.01 -29.47
C ASN A 321 -20.61 -5.17 -27.95
N PHE A 322 -19.42 -4.91 -27.38
CA PHE A 322 -19.25 -4.91 -25.93
C PHE A 322 -20.10 -3.82 -25.26
N VAL A 323 -20.09 -2.59 -25.79
CA VAL A 323 -20.88 -1.48 -25.25
C VAL A 323 -22.39 -1.77 -25.32
N ALA A 324 -22.86 -2.39 -26.41
CA ALA A 324 -24.25 -2.83 -26.54
C ALA A 324 -24.60 -3.90 -25.49
N LYS A 325 -23.72 -4.90 -25.28
CA LYS A 325 -23.88 -5.88 -24.20
C LYS A 325 -23.91 -5.21 -22.82
N TYR A 326 -22.99 -4.28 -22.56
CA TYR A 326 -22.93 -3.52 -21.31
C TYR A 326 -24.24 -2.76 -21.04
N ALA A 327 -24.76 -2.05 -22.04
CA ALA A 327 -26.02 -1.34 -21.95
C ALA A 327 -27.21 -2.28 -21.70
N SER A 328 -27.24 -3.44 -22.39
CA SER A 328 -28.27 -4.45 -22.19
C SER A 328 -28.27 -5.01 -20.76
N GLU A 329 -27.10 -5.30 -20.19
CA GLU A 329 -26.97 -5.80 -18.81
C GLU A 329 -27.34 -4.73 -17.78
N MET A 330 -27.04 -3.44 -18.03
CA MET A 330 -27.52 -2.33 -17.19
C MET A 330 -29.04 -2.30 -17.14
N CYS A 331 -29.69 -2.31 -18.32
CA CYS A 331 -31.15 -2.30 -18.42
C CYS A 331 -31.78 -3.56 -17.81
N ALA A 332 -31.16 -4.73 -17.99
CA ALA A 332 -31.63 -6.00 -17.41
C ALA A 332 -31.63 -5.98 -15.87
N LYS A 333 -30.74 -5.21 -15.25
CA LYS A 333 -30.72 -4.96 -13.79
C LYS A 333 -31.54 -3.74 -13.37
N GLY A 334 -32.28 -3.15 -14.31
CA GLY A 334 -33.21 -2.05 -14.08
C GLY A 334 -32.56 -0.67 -13.98
N ILE A 335 -31.28 -0.52 -14.31
CA ILE A 335 -30.66 0.80 -14.46
C ILE A 335 -31.30 1.47 -15.68
N LEU A 336 -31.83 2.69 -15.49
CA LEU A 336 -32.47 3.42 -16.55
C LEU A 336 -31.41 4.20 -17.33
N CYS A 337 -31.10 3.78 -18.56
CA CYS A 337 -30.15 4.47 -19.43
C CYS A 337 -30.57 4.40 -20.91
N PRO A 338 -30.42 5.48 -21.70
CA PRO A 338 -30.60 5.44 -23.14
C PRO A 338 -29.37 4.77 -23.81
N PRO A 339 -29.39 4.56 -25.14
CA PRO A 339 -28.17 4.23 -25.88
C PRO A 339 -27.08 5.31 -25.67
N PRO A 340 -25.78 4.93 -25.69
CA PRO A 340 -24.69 5.88 -25.53
C PRO A 340 -24.68 6.89 -26.70
N SER A 341 -24.39 8.15 -26.39
CA SER A 341 -24.41 9.23 -27.39
C SER A 341 -23.23 9.20 -28.36
N SER A 342 -22.09 8.66 -27.92
CA SER A 342 -20.86 8.54 -28.70
C SER A 342 -20.18 7.22 -28.37
N ILE A 343 -19.70 6.51 -29.39
CA ILE A 343 -18.87 5.30 -29.25
C ILE A 343 -17.69 5.39 -30.20
N PHE A 344 -16.47 5.52 -29.68
CA PHE A 344 -15.25 5.68 -30.47
C PHE A 344 -14.03 5.02 -29.84
N ILE A 345 -13.02 4.72 -30.66
CA ILE A 345 -11.68 4.29 -30.24
C ILE A 345 -10.66 5.31 -30.72
N HIS A 346 -9.74 5.73 -29.84
CA HIS A 346 -8.62 6.58 -30.21
C HIS A 346 -7.29 5.87 -29.95
N TRP A 347 -6.41 5.93 -30.94
CA TRP A 347 -5.10 5.28 -30.95
C TRP A 347 -3.99 6.33 -31.02
N GLY A 348 -2.87 6.08 -30.34
CA GLY A 348 -1.67 6.92 -30.43
C GLY A 348 -1.86 8.33 -29.87
N ILE A 349 -2.69 8.49 -28.84
CA ILE A 349 -3.02 9.79 -28.24
C ILE A 349 -2.28 10.04 -26.92
N SER A 350 -2.14 11.29 -26.51
CA SER A 350 -1.60 11.61 -25.18
C SER A 350 -2.67 11.54 -24.09
N THR A 351 -2.25 11.51 -22.82
CA THR A 351 -3.18 11.64 -21.68
C THR A 351 -3.91 12.99 -21.67
N SER A 352 -3.29 14.04 -22.20
CA SER A 352 -3.92 15.36 -22.36
C SER A 352 -5.03 15.32 -23.40
N ASP A 353 -4.84 14.58 -24.50
CA ASP A 353 -5.89 14.38 -25.52
C ASP A 353 -7.09 13.61 -24.94
N VAL A 354 -6.84 12.57 -24.12
CA VAL A 354 -7.89 11.86 -23.38
C VAL A 354 -8.76 12.83 -22.58
N ILE A 355 -8.13 13.71 -21.78
CA ILE A 355 -8.84 14.69 -20.96
C ILE A 355 -9.63 15.66 -21.85
N ASN A 356 -9.04 16.16 -22.94
CA ASN A 356 -9.71 17.10 -23.85
C ASN A 356 -10.93 16.50 -24.55
N ILE A 357 -10.83 15.25 -25.02
CA ILE A 357 -11.94 14.51 -25.63
C ILE A 357 -13.08 14.36 -24.62
N LEU A 358 -12.78 13.89 -23.40
CA LEU A 358 -13.80 13.71 -22.38
C LEU A 358 -14.40 15.03 -21.89
N ARG A 359 -13.62 16.12 -21.86
CA ARG A 359 -14.08 17.46 -21.50
C ARG A 359 -15.13 17.98 -22.47
N LYS A 360 -14.96 17.75 -23.77
CA LYS A 360 -15.99 18.07 -24.78
C LYS A 360 -17.30 17.34 -24.51
N GLU A 361 -17.25 16.08 -24.09
CA GLU A 361 -18.45 15.31 -23.75
C GLU A 361 -19.09 15.78 -22.44
N ALA A 362 -18.30 16.22 -21.47
CA ALA A 362 -18.80 16.88 -20.26
C ALA A 362 -19.51 18.20 -20.56
N ASP A 363 -18.95 19.03 -21.45
CA ASP A 363 -19.60 20.27 -21.92
C ASP A 363 -20.93 19.98 -22.65
N ASN A 364 -21.04 18.80 -23.28
CA ASN A 364 -22.27 18.27 -23.84
C ASN A 364 -23.15 17.53 -22.82
N HIS A 365 -22.97 17.76 -21.53
CA HIS A 365 -23.78 17.22 -20.42
C HIS A 365 -23.76 15.69 -20.30
N ALA A 366 -22.65 15.02 -20.63
CA ALA A 366 -22.49 13.60 -20.28
C ALA A 366 -22.42 13.42 -18.75
N GLU A 367 -23.16 12.47 -18.20
CA GLU A 367 -23.16 12.16 -16.75
C GLU A 367 -22.24 10.96 -16.44
N PHE A 368 -22.09 10.05 -17.40
CA PHE A 368 -21.33 8.82 -17.28
C PHE A 368 -20.47 8.55 -18.51
N ALA A 369 -19.26 8.04 -18.29
CA ALA A 369 -18.35 7.60 -19.36
C ALA A 369 -17.79 6.20 -19.09
N LEU A 370 -18.03 5.28 -20.02
CA LEU A 370 -17.41 3.96 -20.05
C LEU A 370 -16.10 4.03 -20.83
N ILE A 371 -14.99 3.71 -20.18
CA ILE A 371 -13.63 3.90 -20.72
C ILE A 371 -12.92 2.56 -20.92
N GLY A 372 -12.64 2.17 -22.16
CA GLY A 372 -11.73 1.10 -22.51
C GLY A 372 -10.27 1.54 -22.45
N HIS A 373 -9.36 0.72 -21.92
CA HIS A 373 -7.93 1.01 -21.92
C HIS A 373 -7.04 -0.23 -22.04
N ALA A 374 -5.79 -0.06 -22.47
CA ALA A 374 -4.77 -1.10 -22.47
C ALA A 374 -4.36 -1.50 -21.03
N LYS A 375 -3.75 -2.68 -20.83
CA LYS A 375 -3.16 -3.07 -19.53
C LYS A 375 -1.77 -2.47 -19.32
N GLY A 376 -1.29 -2.56 -18.07
CA GLY A 376 0.05 -2.13 -17.68
C GLY A 376 0.16 -0.62 -17.52
N SER A 377 1.37 -0.09 -17.63
CA SER A 377 1.67 1.32 -17.36
C SER A 377 0.84 2.30 -18.20
N GLU A 378 0.54 1.93 -19.45
CA GLU A 378 -0.33 2.73 -20.32
C GLU A 378 -1.75 2.83 -19.77
N GLY A 379 -2.31 1.71 -19.30
CA GLY A 379 -3.60 1.69 -18.64
C GLY A 379 -3.62 2.48 -17.34
N ASP A 380 -2.53 2.41 -16.57
CA ASP A 380 -2.37 3.18 -15.34
C ASP A 380 -2.34 4.69 -15.61
N ASP A 381 -1.66 5.12 -16.68
CA ASP A 381 -1.61 6.53 -17.11
C ASP A 381 -3.00 7.01 -17.58
N VAL A 382 -3.74 6.23 -18.37
CA VAL A 382 -5.13 6.54 -18.76
C VAL A 382 -6.02 6.59 -17.53
N HIS A 383 -5.92 5.61 -16.63
CA HIS A 383 -6.72 5.55 -15.40
C HIS A 383 -6.46 6.77 -14.51
N ALA A 384 -5.21 7.21 -14.37
CA ALA A 384 -4.88 8.42 -13.64
C ALA A 384 -5.48 9.67 -14.29
N ALA A 385 -5.36 9.81 -15.62
CA ALA A 385 -5.92 10.94 -16.37
C ALA A 385 -7.45 11.04 -16.22
N ILE A 386 -8.18 9.92 -16.34
CA ILE A 386 -9.64 9.93 -16.16
C ILE A 386 -10.04 10.27 -14.71
N LYS A 387 -9.23 9.93 -13.70
CA LYS A 387 -9.54 10.25 -12.29
C LYS A 387 -9.34 11.74 -11.98
N VAL A 388 -8.41 12.40 -12.67
CA VAL A 388 -8.27 13.86 -12.64
C VAL A 388 -9.43 14.51 -13.39
N PHE A 389 -9.81 13.97 -14.55
CA PHE A 389 -10.98 14.44 -15.31
C PHE A 389 -12.27 14.40 -14.46
N GLU A 390 -12.56 13.30 -13.75
CA GLU A 390 -13.72 13.18 -12.85
C GLU A 390 -13.81 14.36 -11.87
N GLN A 391 -12.69 14.75 -11.25
CA GLN A 391 -12.66 15.87 -10.29
C GLN A 391 -12.98 17.22 -10.94
N GLN A 392 -12.60 17.41 -12.21
CA GLN A 392 -12.75 18.68 -12.91
C GLN A 392 -14.13 18.88 -13.52
N THR A 393 -14.79 17.79 -13.93
CA THR A 393 -16.00 17.84 -14.76
C THR A 393 -17.23 17.23 -14.09
N GLU A 394 -17.04 16.53 -12.96
CA GLU A 394 -18.08 15.80 -12.24
C GLU A 394 -18.74 14.66 -13.03
N VAL A 395 -18.20 14.31 -14.20
CA VAL A 395 -18.63 13.15 -14.99
C VAL A 395 -18.08 11.88 -14.38
N VAL A 396 -18.96 10.92 -14.06
CA VAL A 396 -18.56 9.65 -13.46
C VAL A 396 -17.94 8.72 -14.51
N THR A 397 -16.79 8.10 -14.22
CA THR A 397 -16.16 7.15 -15.15
C THR A 397 -16.14 5.71 -14.63
N GLN A 398 -16.26 4.77 -15.56
CA GLN A 398 -16.00 3.35 -15.34
C GLN A 398 -14.97 2.86 -16.36
N ALA A 399 -13.81 2.42 -15.86
CA ALA A 399 -12.75 1.88 -16.71
C ALA A 399 -12.86 0.36 -16.86
N VAL A 400 -12.56 -0.17 -18.04
CA VAL A 400 -12.44 -1.60 -18.36
C VAL A 400 -11.19 -1.83 -19.23
N SER A 401 -10.39 -2.84 -18.90
CA SER A 401 -9.21 -3.16 -19.71
C SER A 401 -9.60 -3.94 -20.97
N PHE A 402 -8.86 -3.80 -22.07
CA PHE A 402 -9.12 -4.57 -23.31
C PHE A 402 -9.16 -6.09 -23.08
N ASP A 403 -8.26 -6.64 -22.26
CA ASP A 403 -8.28 -8.07 -21.91
C ASP A 403 -9.55 -8.49 -21.15
N LEU A 404 -10.12 -7.59 -20.35
CA LEU A 404 -11.36 -7.86 -19.62
C LEU A 404 -12.53 -7.93 -20.61
N VAL A 405 -12.53 -7.04 -21.60
CA VAL A 405 -13.52 -7.05 -22.67
C VAL A 405 -13.40 -8.34 -23.50
N ASP A 406 -12.18 -8.76 -23.84
CA ASP A 406 -11.91 -10.04 -24.51
C ASP A 406 -12.41 -11.25 -23.69
N ASP A 407 -12.09 -11.27 -22.39
CA ASP A 407 -12.56 -12.30 -21.45
C ASP A 407 -14.09 -12.40 -21.40
N ILE A 408 -14.80 -11.27 -21.47
CA ILE A 408 -16.26 -11.23 -21.44
C ILE A 408 -16.85 -11.69 -22.78
N MET A 409 -16.35 -11.12 -23.88
CA MET A 409 -16.94 -11.30 -25.21
C MET A 409 -16.59 -12.65 -25.84
N ASN A 410 -15.33 -13.07 -25.73
CA ASN A 410 -14.82 -14.26 -26.40
C ASN A 410 -14.73 -15.49 -25.49
N LYS A 411 -14.54 -15.30 -24.17
CA LYS A 411 -14.42 -16.42 -23.19
C LYS A 411 -15.67 -16.61 -22.34
N GLY A 412 -16.74 -15.84 -22.58
CA GLY A 412 -18.03 -15.99 -21.90
C GLY A 412 -17.97 -15.77 -20.39
N LYS A 413 -17.02 -14.99 -19.87
CA LYS A 413 -16.96 -14.70 -18.43
C LYS A 413 -18.06 -13.70 -18.04
N HIS A 414 -19.08 -14.18 -17.32
CA HIS A 414 -20.22 -13.36 -16.90
C HIS A 414 -19.98 -12.56 -15.61
N LEU A 415 -19.28 -13.13 -14.62
CA LEU A 415 -19.07 -12.45 -13.33
C LEU A 415 -18.39 -11.08 -13.45
N PRO A 416 -17.36 -10.89 -14.31
CA PRO A 416 -16.71 -9.59 -14.42
C PRO A 416 -17.62 -8.48 -14.97
N ILE A 417 -18.51 -8.77 -15.94
CA ILE A 417 -19.45 -7.76 -16.43
C ILE A 417 -20.45 -7.38 -15.34
N ALA A 418 -20.96 -8.36 -14.57
CA ALA A 418 -21.88 -8.11 -13.46
C ALA A 418 -21.23 -7.19 -12.41
N ASN A 419 -19.99 -7.43 -12.04
CA ASN A 419 -19.24 -6.57 -11.12
C ASN A 419 -19.06 -5.14 -11.67
N CYS A 420 -18.86 -4.97 -12.98
CA CYS A 420 -18.85 -3.64 -13.59
C CYS A 420 -20.21 -2.95 -13.52
N ILE A 421 -21.31 -3.67 -13.76
CA ILE A 421 -22.67 -3.12 -13.63
C ILE A 421 -22.98 -2.74 -12.17
N HIS A 422 -22.59 -3.58 -11.20
CA HIS A 422 -22.71 -3.30 -9.76
C HIS A 422 -22.03 -1.98 -9.41
N LYS A 423 -20.80 -1.76 -9.90
CA LYS A 423 -20.07 -0.49 -9.73
C LYS A 423 -20.77 0.69 -10.41
N THR A 424 -21.23 0.53 -11.64
CA THR A 424 -21.95 1.61 -12.34
C THR A 424 -23.19 2.04 -11.59
N ASN A 425 -24.02 1.10 -11.12
CA ASN A 425 -25.20 1.44 -10.33
C ASN A 425 -24.82 2.27 -9.10
N MET A 426 -23.81 1.81 -8.34
CA MET A 426 -23.36 2.49 -7.12
C MET A 426 -22.84 3.89 -7.36
N LYS A 427 -21.98 4.05 -8.39
CA LYS A 427 -21.38 5.34 -8.72
C LYS A 427 -22.41 6.35 -9.22
N MET A 428 -23.48 5.87 -9.86
CA MET A 428 -24.58 6.69 -10.37
C MET A 428 -25.73 6.85 -9.36
N GLY A 429 -25.46 6.63 -8.06
CA GLY A 429 -26.42 6.90 -6.98
C GLY A 429 -27.34 5.74 -6.61
N GLY A 430 -27.29 4.60 -7.29
CA GLY A 430 -28.04 3.38 -6.96
C GLY A 430 -27.45 2.56 -5.80
N LEU A 431 -28.24 1.69 -5.20
CA LEU A 431 -27.85 0.79 -4.11
C LEU A 431 -28.24 -0.64 -4.49
N ASN A 432 -27.29 -1.57 -4.46
CA ASN A 432 -27.51 -2.90 -5.01
C ASN A 432 -28.36 -3.76 -4.07
N TYR A 433 -28.05 -3.75 -2.78
CA TYR A 433 -28.76 -4.50 -1.73
C TYR A 433 -28.54 -3.86 -0.35
N ALA A 434 -29.39 -4.20 0.61
CA ALA A 434 -29.22 -3.90 2.03
C ALA A 434 -28.88 -5.17 2.83
N LEU A 435 -28.41 -4.98 4.05
CA LEU A 435 -28.09 -6.05 4.98
C LEU A 435 -29.17 -6.13 6.07
N LEU A 436 -29.51 -7.35 6.46
CA LEU A 436 -30.44 -7.61 7.55
C LEU A 436 -29.86 -8.68 8.48
N MET A 437 -29.77 -8.35 9.76
CA MET A 437 -29.33 -9.26 10.82
C MET A 437 -30.53 -9.69 11.65
N ASP A 438 -30.60 -10.98 11.95
CA ASP A 438 -31.67 -11.56 12.77
C ASP A 438 -31.51 -11.24 14.26
N ASP A 439 -30.26 -11.08 14.72
CA ASP A 439 -29.96 -10.70 16.11
C ASP A 439 -30.46 -9.25 16.38
N PRO A 440 -31.41 -9.04 17.31
CA PRO A 440 -31.96 -7.72 17.61
C PRO A 440 -30.91 -6.71 18.11
N LEU A 441 -29.91 -7.17 18.88
CA LEU A 441 -28.85 -6.33 19.44
C LEU A 441 -27.88 -5.85 18.36
N VAL A 442 -27.69 -6.64 17.31
CA VAL A 442 -26.91 -6.23 16.14
C VAL A 442 -27.78 -5.39 15.21
N SER A 443 -29.03 -5.79 14.98
CA SER A 443 -29.97 -5.13 14.07
C SER A 443 -30.23 -3.66 14.46
N GLN A 444 -30.31 -3.35 15.76
CA GLN A 444 -30.40 -1.96 16.25
C GLN A 444 -29.21 -1.08 15.84
N LEU A 445 -28.02 -1.65 15.58
CA LEU A 445 -26.87 -0.89 15.10
C LEU A 445 -27.05 -0.48 13.63
N PHE A 446 -27.91 -1.15 12.87
CA PHE A 446 -28.21 -0.88 11.47
C PHE A 446 -29.59 -0.24 11.27
N ASP A 447 -30.17 0.38 12.32
CA ASP A 447 -31.47 1.06 12.29
C ASP A 447 -31.46 2.41 11.56
N GLY A 448 -30.29 2.84 11.08
CA GLY A 448 -30.08 4.13 10.41
C GLY A 448 -29.71 5.28 11.33
N GLN A 449 -29.69 5.07 12.66
CA GLN A 449 -29.27 6.05 13.67
C GLN A 449 -27.79 5.92 14.05
N THR A 450 -27.09 4.93 13.47
CA THR A 450 -25.65 4.72 13.65
C THR A 450 -24.87 5.30 12.48
N LEU A 451 -23.81 6.06 12.78
CA LEU A 451 -22.79 6.48 11.83
C LEU A 451 -21.62 5.50 11.87
N PHE A 452 -21.47 4.67 10.84
CA PHE A 452 -20.29 3.84 10.65
C PHE A 452 -19.27 4.62 9.85
N LEU A 453 -18.04 4.73 10.34
CA LEU A 453 -16.97 5.48 9.72
C LEU A 453 -15.70 4.64 9.66
N GLY A 454 -15.10 4.52 8.48
CA GLY A 454 -13.84 3.82 8.26
C GLY A 454 -12.75 4.81 7.87
N PHE A 455 -11.54 4.58 8.38
CA PHE A 455 -10.34 5.30 7.97
C PHE A 455 -9.28 4.33 7.50
N ALA A 456 -8.50 4.73 6.49
CA ALA A 456 -7.31 4.01 6.05
C ALA A 456 -6.21 5.00 5.65
N MET A 457 -4.96 4.59 5.81
CA MET A 457 -3.79 5.45 5.57
C MET A 457 -2.91 4.88 4.47
N ASN A 458 -2.46 5.74 3.56
CA ASN A 458 -1.47 5.41 2.55
C ASN A 458 -0.26 6.35 2.67
N TYR A 459 0.92 5.78 2.83
CA TYR A 459 2.17 6.50 3.03
C TYR A 459 2.96 6.59 1.71
N PRO A 460 3.75 7.65 1.48
CA PRO A 460 4.65 7.73 0.33
C PRO A 460 5.60 6.53 0.29
N GLY A 461 5.78 5.93 -0.90
CA GLY A 461 6.79 4.90 -1.11
C GLY A 461 8.19 5.45 -0.79
N GLY A 462 8.96 4.73 0.04
CA GLY A 462 10.32 5.12 0.43
C GLY A 462 10.47 5.70 1.85
N PHE A 463 9.37 5.98 2.55
CA PHE A 463 9.36 6.27 3.99
C PHE A 463 8.69 5.12 4.76
N ALA A 464 9.23 3.90 4.61
CA ALA A 464 9.00 2.90 5.63
C ALA A 464 9.66 3.42 6.93
N PRO A 465 8.96 3.43 8.07
CA PRO A 465 9.62 3.69 9.34
C PRO A 465 10.71 2.63 9.49
N THR A 466 11.96 3.05 9.54
CA THR A 466 12.98 2.20 10.15
C THR A 466 12.52 1.95 11.59
N GLU A 467 12.14 0.72 11.89
CA GLU A 467 12.10 0.19 13.27
C GLU A 467 13.53 0.09 13.83
N THR A 468 14.27 1.18 13.79
CA THR A 468 15.52 1.35 14.52
C THR A 468 15.26 2.32 15.65
N GLY A 469 14.55 1.81 16.65
CA GLY A 469 14.79 2.28 18.01
C GLY A 469 16.24 1.99 18.38
N ASN A 470 16.88 2.99 18.97
CA ASN A 470 18.07 2.86 19.81
C ASN A 470 19.27 2.11 19.22
N ILE A 471 20.03 2.79 18.35
CA ILE A 471 21.49 2.60 18.38
C ILE A 471 22.00 3.52 19.48
N TYR A 472 22.28 2.94 20.66
CA TYR A 472 23.09 3.57 21.68
C TYR A 472 24.40 4.07 21.04
N PRO A 473 24.83 5.33 21.28
CA PRO A 473 26.16 5.72 20.90
C PRO A 473 27.14 4.88 21.72
N ASN A 474 27.93 4.05 21.03
CA ASN A 474 29.06 3.36 21.61
C ASN A 474 29.92 4.37 22.38
N GLY A 475 30.16 4.06 23.64
CA GLY A 475 31.03 4.82 24.52
C GLY A 475 32.42 4.99 23.93
N GLY A 476 32.81 6.25 23.76
CA GLY A 476 34.19 6.66 23.62
C GLY A 476 34.55 7.55 24.80
N ASN A 477 35.48 7.08 25.63
CA ASN A 477 36.10 7.78 26.74
C ASN A 477 36.47 9.24 26.40
N GLY A 478 36.12 10.17 27.27
CA GLY A 478 36.56 11.56 27.19
C GLY A 478 36.16 12.37 28.43
N ASN A 479 37.06 12.41 29.41
CA ASN A 479 37.02 13.27 30.61
C ASN A 479 36.69 14.74 30.30
N GLY A 480 35.84 15.39 31.11
CA GLY A 480 35.72 16.86 31.08
C GLY A 480 34.56 17.49 31.86
N LYS A 481 34.76 17.65 33.17
CA LYS A 481 34.23 18.67 34.12
C LYS A 481 32.95 19.49 33.81
N LEU A 482 32.12 19.53 34.86
CA LEU A 482 31.07 20.52 35.17
C LEU A 482 31.54 21.99 35.14
N GLY A 483 30.58 22.88 34.85
CA GLY A 483 30.47 24.29 35.28
C GLY A 483 29.23 24.93 34.63
N SER A 484 28.10 25.12 35.31
CA SER A 484 27.70 26.19 36.25
C SER A 484 27.47 27.58 35.63
N ASN A 485 26.21 28.02 35.71
CA ASN A 485 25.68 29.39 35.87
C ASN A 485 25.85 30.44 34.75
N GLY A 486 24.76 31.15 34.46
CA GLY A 486 24.80 32.43 33.75
C GLY A 486 23.44 32.93 33.27
N ASN A 487 22.89 33.92 33.96
CA ASN A 487 21.57 34.51 33.83
C ASN A 487 21.57 35.67 32.80
N VAL A 488 20.41 35.93 32.18
CA VAL A 488 19.83 37.28 31.88
C VAL A 488 20.15 38.01 30.55
N ASN A 489 19.04 38.34 29.86
CA ASN A 489 18.64 39.60 29.20
C ASN A 489 18.47 39.74 27.68
N VAL A 490 17.35 40.41 27.40
CA VAL A 490 16.72 40.85 26.16
C VAL A 490 17.48 42.05 25.56
N GLY A 491 17.63 42.07 24.23
CA GLY A 491 18.08 43.24 23.47
C GLY A 491 17.84 43.08 21.96
N ASN A 492 17.00 43.97 21.41
CA ASN A 492 16.74 44.16 19.98
C ASN A 492 18.00 44.68 19.23
N GLY A 493 18.21 44.24 17.99
CA GLY A 493 18.96 45.03 16.99
C GLY A 493 19.94 44.27 16.08
N THR A 494 19.52 44.09 14.82
CA THR A 494 20.30 44.20 13.57
C THR A 494 21.48 43.24 13.25
N ASN A 495 21.30 42.56 12.11
CA ASN A 495 22.28 42.19 11.08
C ASN A 495 23.65 41.61 11.51
N GLY A 496 23.74 40.29 11.45
CA GLY A 496 25.01 39.56 11.35
C GLY A 496 24.78 38.08 11.09
N ASN A 497 25.00 37.64 9.86
CA ASN A 497 25.06 36.21 9.47
C ASN A 497 26.03 35.43 10.38
N PRO A 498 25.69 34.17 10.72
CA PRO A 498 26.72 33.13 10.68
C PRO A 498 26.30 31.92 9.82
N LYS A 499 27.27 31.49 9.02
CA LYS A 499 27.23 30.42 8.03
C LYS A 499 26.77 29.08 8.62
N ALA A 500 25.76 28.49 7.98
CA ALA A 500 25.46 27.06 8.06
C ALA A 500 26.58 26.27 7.37
N ILE A 501 27.08 25.22 8.04
CA ILE A 501 27.91 24.19 7.41
C ILE A 501 26.95 23.19 6.76
N SER A 502 26.91 23.20 5.44
CA SER A 502 26.12 22.31 4.59
C SER A 502 26.86 20.98 4.39
N ALA A 503 26.17 19.87 4.65
CA ALA A 503 26.54 18.55 4.14
C ALA A 503 25.47 18.10 3.13
N GLY A 504 25.79 18.32 1.84
CA GLY A 504 25.40 17.46 0.71
C GLY A 504 23.92 17.13 0.50
N GLN A 505 23.05 18.13 0.32
CA GLN A 505 21.83 17.95 -0.45
C GLN A 505 22.14 18.19 -1.93
N GLN A 506 22.11 17.12 -2.74
CA GLN A 506 21.98 17.28 -4.19
C GLN A 506 20.62 17.96 -4.48
N GLY A 507 20.64 18.91 -5.42
CA GLY A 507 19.64 19.97 -5.60
C GLY A 507 18.19 19.51 -5.51
N ARG A 508 17.54 19.83 -4.39
CA ARG A 508 16.09 19.99 -4.33
C ARG A 508 15.82 21.48 -4.51
N SER A 509 15.01 21.81 -5.50
CA SER A 509 14.40 23.13 -5.65
C SER A 509 13.82 23.58 -4.29
N PHE A 510 14.33 24.68 -3.76
CA PHE A 510 13.76 25.38 -2.62
C PHE A 510 12.29 25.76 -2.95
N GLY A 511 11.31 25.03 -2.39
CA GLY A 511 9.88 25.40 -2.53
C GLY A 511 8.85 24.26 -2.57
N ALA A 512 9.22 22.98 -2.69
CA ALA A 512 8.25 21.88 -2.81
C ALA A 512 7.95 21.19 -1.45
N LEU A 513 6.67 21.06 -1.08
CA LEU A 513 6.22 20.28 0.08
C LEU A 513 6.69 18.82 -0.02
N PRO A 514 7.03 18.15 1.10
CA PRO A 514 7.33 16.73 1.06
C PRO A 514 6.09 15.93 0.64
N PRO A 515 6.26 14.75 0.01
CA PRO A 515 5.14 13.90 -0.40
C PRO A 515 4.15 13.66 0.75
N PRO A 516 2.85 13.94 0.57
CA PRO A 516 1.86 13.82 1.63
C PRO A 516 1.58 12.37 1.97
N SER A 517 1.17 12.13 3.21
CA SER A 517 0.37 10.94 3.50
C SER A 517 -1.07 11.20 3.07
N CYS A 518 -1.74 10.16 2.55
CA CYS A 518 -3.13 10.23 2.16
C CYS A 518 -3.99 9.42 3.13
N ILE A 519 -4.98 10.06 3.74
CA ILE A 519 -5.99 9.41 4.57
C ILE A 519 -7.26 9.30 3.75
N GLY A 520 -7.69 8.08 3.46
CA GLY A 520 -9.02 7.82 2.92
C GLY A 520 -10.01 7.60 4.05
N TRP A 521 -11.26 7.97 3.82
CA TRP A 521 -12.36 7.76 4.75
C TRP A 521 -13.64 7.37 4.00
N ALA A 522 -14.53 6.65 4.68
CA ALA A 522 -15.87 6.32 4.16
C ALA A 522 -16.88 6.19 5.30
N ALA A 523 -18.09 6.68 5.08
CA ALA A 523 -19.09 6.87 6.13
C ALA A 523 -20.53 6.58 5.66
N THR A 524 -21.40 6.06 6.53
CA THR A 524 -22.85 5.89 6.25
C THR A 524 -23.65 7.20 6.31
N ILE A 525 -23.21 8.17 5.52
CA ILE A 525 -23.75 9.54 5.46
C ILE A 525 -24.64 9.78 4.24
N GLY A 526 -24.89 8.75 3.42
CA GLY A 526 -25.80 8.86 2.30
C GLY A 526 -27.26 9.04 2.69
N LYS A 527 -28.13 9.12 1.67
CA LYS A 527 -29.58 9.22 1.85
C LYS A 527 -30.15 7.93 2.41
N HIS A 528 -29.66 6.80 1.91
CA HIS A 528 -30.00 5.49 2.48
C HIS A 528 -29.08 5.14 3.65
N LYS A 529 -29.59 4.41 4.64
CA LYS A 529 -28.82 4.07 5.85
C LYS A 529 -27.56 3.22 5.58
N ASP A 530 -27.58 2.41 4.53
CA ASP A 530 -26.49 1.50 4.12
C ASP A 530 -25.56 2.12 3.05
N GLU A 531 -25.73 3.41 2.75
CA GLU A 531 -24.94 4.09 1.73
C GLU A 531 -23.65 4.69 2.28
N TYR A 532 -22.52 4.08 1.90
CA TYR A 532 -21.17 4.58 2.22
C TYR A 532 -20.69 5.62 1.22
N ILE A 533 -20.55 6.86 1.65
CA ILE A 533 -19.90 7.94 0.89
C ILE A 533 -18.50 8.13 1.47
N GLY A 534 -17.50 8.36 0.62
CA GLY A 534 -16.12 8.53 1.05
C GLY A 534 -15.37 9.56 0.24
N ASP A 535 -14.19 9.90 0.74
CA ASP A 535 -13.24 10.79 0.09
C ASP A 535 -11.83 10.57 0.69
N PHE A 536 -10.88 11.44 0.38
CA PHE A 536 -9.56 11.43 0.99
C PHE A 536 -9.08 12.84 1.38
N VAL A 537 -8.12 12.87 2.30
CA VAL A 537 -7.45 14.07 2.79
C VAL A 537 -5.93 13.87 2.73
N TYR A 538 -5.20 14.91 2.38
CA TYR A 538 -3.74 14.94 2.47
C TYR A 538 -3.29 15.56 3.78
N GLN A 539 -2.17 15.06 4.26
CA GLN A 539 -1.51 15.59 5.43
C GLN A 539 0.01 15.42 5.31
N SER A 540 0.72 16.05 6.24
CA SER A 540 2.16 15.86 6.41
C SER A 540 2.52 14.39 6.62
N PRO A 541 3.68 13.93 6.12
CA PRO A 541 4.18 12.59 6.40
C PRO A 541 4.58 12.39 7.88
N ARG A 542 4.67 13.46 8.68
CA ARG A 542 4.98 13.39 10.12
C ARG A 542 3.79 12.83 10.91
N ARG A 543 4.07 12.14 12.03
CA ARG A 543 3.05 11.34 12.76
C ARG A 543 2.20 12.15 13.75
N ASP A 544 2.74 13.25 14.24
CA ASP A 544 2.18 14.15 15.24
C ASP A 544 1.02 15.01 14.70
N GLU A 545 1.07 15.42 13.43
CA GLU A 545 0.03 16.25 12.79
C GLU A 545 -1.23 15.47 12.34
N LYS A 546 -1.32 14.17 12.67
CA LYS A 546 -2.43 13.29 12.22
C LYS A 546 -3.73 13.47 12.99
N ILE A 547 -3.64 14.02 14.21
CA ILE A 547 -4.71 13.97 15.20
C ILE A 547 -5.91 14.80 14.72
N ASP A 548 -5.64 16.03 14.29
CA ASP A 548 -6.67 17.02 13.94
C ASP A 548 -7.47 16.59 12.69
N VAL A 549 -6.82 15.89 11.76
CA VAL A 549 -7.46 15.48 10.50
C VAL A 549 -8.60 14.51 10.75
N VAL A 550 -8.42 13.50 11.60
CA VAL A 550 -9.47 12.51 11.89
C VAL A 550 -10.67 13.18 12.56
N ALA A 551 -10.43 13.99 13.60
CA ALA A 551 -11.49 14.73 14.27
C ALA A 551 -12.26 15.64 13.30
N SER A 552 -11.55 16.35 12.41
CA SER A 552 -12.18 17.19 11.39
C SER A 552 -13.06 16.39 10.42
N VAL A 553 -12.63 15.19 10.01
CA VAL A 553 -13.40 14.33 9.11
C VAL A 553 -14.65 13.82 9.83
N VAL A 554 -14.52 13.38 11.09
CA VAL A 554 -15.64 12.93 11.91
C VAL A 554 -16.68 14.05 12.04
N LYS A 555 -16.26 15.27 12.39
CA LYS A 555 -17.12 16.46 12.47
C LYS A 555 -17.93 16.66 11.18
N ARG A 556 -17.24 16.69 10.02
CA ARG A 556 -17.88 16.84 8.70
C ARG A 556 -18.88 15.72 8.40
N CYS A 557 -18.56 14.48 8.77
CA CYS A 557 -19.46 13.35 8.56
C CYS A 557 -20.74 13.47 9.40
N ILE A 558 -20.64 13.97 10.64
CA ILE A 558 -21.79 14.16 11.52
C ILE A 558 -22.70 15.29 11.02
N GLU A 559 -22.12 16.43 10.64
CA GLU A 559 -22.87 17.54 10.04
C GLU A 559 -23.64 17.06 8.81
N ARG A 560 -22.97 16.28 7.96
CA ARG A 560 -23.57 15.73 6.75
C ARG A 560 -24.61 14.65 7.02
N PHE A 561 -24.40 13.80 8.02
CA PHE A 561 -25.41 12.86 8.49
C PHE A 561 -26.67 13.61 8.93
N LYS A 562 -26.52 14.70 9.71
CA LYS A 562 -27.64 15.54 10.14
C LYS A 562 -28.35 16.21 8.96
N GLN A 563 -27.61 16.71 7.97
CA GLN A 563 -28.18 17.30 6.76
C GLN A 563 -29.01 16.28 5.97
N ASN A 564 -28.50 15.04 5.81
CA ASN A 564 -29.16 14.03 4.98
C ASN A 564 -30.28 13.26 5.71
N LYS A 565 -30.19 13.11 7.04
CA LYS A 565 -31.13 12.32 7.85
C LYS A 565 -31.98 13.16 8.80
N ASN A 566 -31.85 14.48 8.78
CA ASN A 566 -32.55 15.45 9.62
C ASN A 566 -32.40 15.23 11.14
N ALA A 567 -31.41 14.46 11.58
CA ALA A 567 -31.12 14.19 12.98
C ALA A 567 -29.64 13.84 13.16
N PHE A 568 -29.08 14.14 14.34
CA PHE A 568 -27.76 13.65 14.71
C PHE A 568 -27.77 12.12 14.90
N PRO A 569 -26.64 11.42 14.65
CA PRO A 569 -26.54 10.01 14.98
C PRO A 569 -26.68 9.79 16.49
N LYS A 570 -27.24 8.65 16.91
CA LYS A 570 -27.22 8.22 18.31
C LYS A 570 -25.93 7.49 18.67
N ARG A 571 -25.28 6.89 17.67
CA ARG A 571 -24.12 6.03 17.82
C ARG A 571 -23.10 6.34 16.74
N ILE A 572 -21.83 6.40 17.11
CA ILE A 572 -20.72 6.60 16.17
C ILE A 572 -19.76 5.42 16.34
N ILE A 573 -19.49 4.72 15.25
CA ILE A 573 -18.60 3.56 15.23
C ILE A 573 -17.47 3.84 14.26
N VAL A 574 -16.27 4.05 14.80
CA VAL A 574 -15.06 4.38 14.04
C VAL A 574 -14.18 3.15 13.91
N LEU A 575 -13.90 2.76 12.67
CA LEU A 575 -12.99 1.68 12.29
C LEU A 575 -11.68 2.29 11.79
N ARG A 576 -10.68 2.33 12.66
CA ARG A 576 -9.44 3.09 12.46
C ARG A 576 -8.30 2.19 11.95
N ASN A 577 -8.23 1.94 10.64
CA ASN A 577 -7.17 1.11 10.03
C ASN A 577 -5.87 1.90 9.78
N GLY A 578 -4.75 1.20 9.68
CA GLY A 578 -3.44 1.76 9.29
C GLY A 578 -2.64 2.37 10.44
N CYS A 579 -2.91 1.96 11.67
CA CYS A 579 -2.09 2.27 12.84
C CYS A 579 -1.47 1.00 13.45
N ALA A 580 -0.23 1.13 13.93
CA ALA A 580 0.44 0.07 14.67
C ALA A 580 0.04 0.12 16.15
N GLU A 581 0.21 -0.99 16.87
CA GLU A 581 -0.09 -1.10 18.29
C GLU A 581 0.55 -0.01 19.16
N GLY A 582 1.80 0.37 18.86
CA GLY A 582 2.51 1.45 19.54
C GLY A 582 1.85 2.84 19.41
N GLN A 583 0.82 3.00 18.57
CA GLN A 583 0.06 4.23 18.41
C GLN A 583 -1.26 4.23 19.19
N PHE A 584 -1.66 3.12 19.82
CA PHE A 584 -2.97 3.01 20.49
C PHE A 584 -3.08 4.00 21.65
N GLU A 585 -2.04 4.12 22.46
CA GLU A 585 -2.00 5.09 23.57
C GLU A 585 -2.15 6.52 23.08
N PHE A 586 -1.53 6.85 21.94
CA PHE A 586 -1.65 8.16 21.32
C PHE A 586 -3.08 8.44 20.81
N ILE A 587 -3.72 7.45 20.17
CA ILE A 587 -5.12 7.57 19.71
C ILE A 587 -6.05 7.80 20.91
N MET A 588 -5.88 7.01 21.98
CA MET A 588 -6.68 7.13 23.20
C MET A 588 -6.48 8.47 23.93
N LYS A 589 -5.25 8.98 23.95
CA LYS A 589 -4.91 10.21 24.69
C LYS A 589 -5.20 11.50 23.93
N TYR A 590 -5.14 11.47 22.60
CA TYR A 590 -5.21 12.69 21.79
C TYR A 590 -6.35 12.66 20.75
N GLU A 591 -6.46 11.60 19.94
CA GLU A 591 -7.43 11.55 18.83
C GLU A 591 -8.88 11.42 19.33
N ILE A 592 -9.14 10.49 20.25
CA ILE A 592 -10.48 10.27 20.82
C ILE A 592 -10.99 11.52 21.57
N PRO A 593 -10.22 12.16 22.48
CA PRO A 593 -10.66 13.38 23.15
C PRO A 593 -10.98 14.53 22.19
N LEU A 594 -10.22 14.70 21.10
CA LEU A 594 -10.54 15.70 20.09
C LEU A 594 -11.85 15.40 19.37
N VAL A 595 -12.08 14.14 18.98
CA VAL A 595 -13.38 13.73 18.41
C VAL A 595 -14.51 14.06 19.38
N LYS A 596 -14.36 13.76 20.67
CA LYS A 596 -15.38 14.08 21.67
C LYS A 596 -15.64 15.57 21.82
N LYS A 597 -14.57 16.38 21.81
CA LYS A 597 -14.70 17.85 21.81
C LYS A 597 -15.53 18.34 20.61
N GLU A 598 -15.30 17.79 19.42
CA GLU A 598 -16.09 18.11 18.23
C GLU A 598 -17.57 17.72 18.37
N LEU A 599 -17.87 16.60 19.05
CA LEU A 599 -19.26 16.21 19.38
C LEU A 599 -19.94 17.23 20.29
N GLU A 600 -19.25 17.65 21.34
CA GLU A 600 -19.72 18.65 22.31
C GLU A 600 -19.98 20.00 21.62
N GLU A 601 -19.06 20.47 20.78
CA GLU A 601 -19.20 21.71 20.00
C GLU A 601 -20.41 21.67 19.05
N LEU A 602 -20.74 20.50 18.50
CA LEU A 602 -21.90 20.30 17.62
C LEU A 602 -23.22 20.10 18.39
N GLY A 603 -23.18 19.90 19.72
CA GLY A 603 -24.33 19.48 20.52
C GLY A 603 -24.83 18.08 20.17
N CYS A 604 -23.92 17.17 19.77
CA CYS A 604 -24.20 15.79 19.40
C CYS A 604 -23.93 14.85 20.58
N ASP A 605 -24.97 14.27 21.16
CA ASP A 605 -24.87 13.35 22.32
C ASP A 605 -24.66 11.88 21.89
N ALA A 606 -23.93 11.67 20.80
CA ALA A 606 -23.73 10.33 20.25
C ALA A 606 -22.69 9.55 21.06
N LYS A 607 -22.99 8.28 21.37
CA LYS A 607 -22.05 7.36 22.00
C LYS A 607 -20.98 6.90 21.01
N LEU A 608 -19.70 7.03 21.38
CA LEU A 608 -18.57 6.70 20.52
C LEU A 608 -17.97 5.31 20.82
N THR A 609 -17.77 4.51 19.79
CA THR A 609 -16.95 3.29 19.82
C THR A 609 -15.83 3.39 18.78
N VAL A 610 -14.60 3.03 19.18
CA VAL A 610 -13.42 3.04 18.30
C VAL A 610 -12.76 1.66 18.29
N LEU A 611 -12.71 1.05 17.11
CA LEU A 611 -12.13 -0.26 16.86
C LEU A 611 -11.00 -0.13 15.82
N VAL A 612 -9.86 -0.77 16.09
CA VAL A 612 -8.70 -0.79 15.19
C VAL A 612 -8.60 -2.15 14.50
N PRO A 613 -8.93 -2.25 13.21
CA PRO A 613 -8.62 -3.43 12.42
C PRO A 613 -7.16 -3.40 11.94
N ASP A 614 -6.48 -4.55 12.03
CA ASP A 614 -5.16 -4.81 11.47
C ASP A 614 -5.17 -6.11 10.65
N LYS A 615 -5.06 -5.98 9.32
CA LYS A 615 -4.96 -7.09 8.38
C LYS A 615 -3.52 -7.53 8.11
N LEU A 616 -2.53 -6.71 8.45
CA LEU A 616 -1.12 -6.95 8.15
C LEU A 616 -0.37 -7.64 9.30
N GLN A 617 -1.10 -8.09 10.31
CA GLN A 617 -0.63 -8.92 11.42
C GLN A 617 -0.04 -10.28 10.95
N ASP A 618 0.81 -10.89 11.78
CA ASP A 618 1.65 -12.05 11.44
C ASP A 618 1.10 -13.45 11.85
N VAL A 619 0.07 -13.52 12.69
CA VAL A 619 -0.67 -14.74 13.09
C VAL A 619 -1.42 -15.34 11.89
N ARG A 620 -1.30 -16.66 11.71
CA ARG A 620 -2.01 -17.44 10.68
C ARG A 620 -2.77 -18.56 11.36
N PHE A 621 -4.03 -18.75 10.97
CA PHE A 621 -4.85 -19.87 11.40
C PHE A 621 -4.94 -20.89 10.27
N VAL A 622 -4.72 -22.15 10.62
CA VAL A 622 -4.80 -23.29 9.69
C VAL A 622 -5.70 -24.32 10.33
N ARG A 623 -6.50 -25.02 9.52
CA ARG A 623 -7.31 -26.11 10.03
C ARG A 623 -6.42 -27.26 10.47
N HIS A 624 -6.69 -27.84 11.64
CA HIS A 624 -5.95 -28.99 12.14
C HIS A 624 -6.06 -30.22 11.21
N ASP A 625 -7.20 -30.36 10.52
CA ASP A 625 -7.49 -31.43 9.58
C ASP A 625 -7.18 -31.05 8.11
N ALA A 626 -6.45 -29.96 7.87
CA ALA A 626 -6.12 -29.52 6.52
C ALA A 626 -5.26 -30.56 5.78
N ASN A 627 -5.72 -30.99 4.61
CA ASN A 627 -4.92 -31.81 3.71
C ASN A 627 -4.10 -30.89 2.76
N PRO A 628 -2.76 -31.00 2.73
CA PRO A 628 -1.91 -30.20 1.83
C PRO A 628 -2.21 -30.36 0.34
N ASP A 629 -2.86 -31.45 -0.06
CA ASP A 629 -3.23 -31.72 -1.46
C ASP A 629 -4.58 -31.09 -1.86
N GLU A 630 -5.35 -30.59 -0.91
CA GLU A 630 -6.61 -29.89 -1.19
C GLU A 630 -6.38 -28.48 -1.75
N PRO A 631 -7.35 -27.88 -2.47
CA PRO A 631 -7.21 -26.50 -2.88
C PRO A 631 -7.22 -25.54 -1.66
N ALA A 632 -6.69 -24.32 -1.87
CA ALA A 632 -6.52 -23.35 -0.79
C ALA A 632 -7.81 -23.05 0.01
N PRO A 633 -9.00 -22.88 -0.61
CA PRO A 633 -10.24 -22.67 0.13
C PRO A 633 -10.55 -23.75 1.17
N GLU A 634 -10.22 -25.01 0.87
CA GLU A 634 -10.47 -26.17 1.72
C GLU A 634 -9.44 -26.31 2.83
N GLN A 635 -8.18 -25.91 2.58
CA GLN A 635 -7.10 -25.86 3.58
C GLN A 635 -7.29 -24.75 4.62
N ASN A 636 -7.95 -23.66 4.26
CA ASN A 636 -8.12 -22.50 5.14
C ASN A 636 -9.31 -22.63 6.09
N ILE A 637 -9.28 -21.82 7.15
CA ILE A 637 -10.42 -21.66 8.05
C ILE A 637 -11.62 -21.07 7.32
N ARG A 638 -12.83 -21.45 7.77
CA ARG A 638 -14.08 -21.01 7.14
C ARG A 638 -14.31 -19.51 7.35
N PRO A 639 -15.01 -18.81 6.42
CA PRO A 639 -15.54 -17.48 6.70
C PRO A 639 -16.47 -17.53 7.92
N GLY A 640 -16.50 -16.45 8.69
CA GLY A 640 -17.21 -16.36 9.97
C GLY A 640 -16.41 -16.86 11.17
N THR A 641 -15.23 -17.46 10.97
CA THR A 641 -14.39 -17.96 12.08
C THR A 641 -13.89 -16.82 12.95
N VAL A 642 -14.17 -16.90 14.25
CA VAL A 642 -13.73 -15.97 15.30
C VAL A 642 -12.83 -16.68 16.30
N VAL A 643 -11.73 -16.02 16.65
CA VAL A 643 -10.84 -16.44 17.75
C VAL A 643 -10.61 -15.25 18.66
N ASP A 644 -11.11 -15.34 19.89
CA ASP A 644 -11.06 -14.30 20.92
C ASP A 644 -10.52 -14.81 22.26
N THR A 645 -9.92 -16.00 22.25
CA THR A 645 -9.29 -16.63 23.41
C THR A 645 -7.85 -17.02 23.06
N VAL A 646 -7.04 -17.26 24.09
CA VAL A 646 -5.66 -17.78 24.00
C VAL A 646 -4.66 -16.86 23.30
N VAL A 647 -4.86 -16.53 22.04
CA VAL A 647 -3.94 -15.77 21.15
C VAL A 647 -4.21 -14.26 21.12
N VAL A 648 -5.09 -13.77 21.99
CA VAL A 648 -5.42 -12.35 22.14
C VAL A 648 -4.73 -11.74 23.37
N HIS A 649 -4.60 -10.41 23.40
CA HIS A 649 -3.96 -9.72 24.52
C HIS A 649 -4.77 -9.87 25.83
N PRO A 650 -4.14 -10.20 26.97
CA PRO A 650 -4.85 -10.54 28.22
C PRO A 650 -5.65 -9.39 28.83
N LYS A 651 -5.20 -8.14 28.66
CA LYS A 651 -5.80 -6.94 29.26
C LYS A 651 -6.62 -6.09 28.26
N ARG A 652 -6.73 -6.49 27.00
CA ARG A 652 -7.41 -5.69 25.96
C ARG A 652 -8.53 -6.51 25.35
N THR A 653 -9.61 -5.83 24.99
CA THR A 653 -10.72 -6.43 24.26
C THR A 653 -10.30 -6.58 22.80
N GLU A 654 -9.95 -7.80 22.42
CA GLU A 654 -9.40 -8.15 21.11
C GLU A 654 -10.01 -9.43 20.55
N PHE A 655 -10.08 -9.53 19.23
CA PHE A 655 -10.47 -10.75 18.54
C PHE A 655 -9.91 -10.80 17.13
N PHE A 656 -9.79 -12.02 16.60
CA PHE A 656 -9.54 -12.28 15.19
C PHE A 656 -10.86 -12.69 14.53
N LEU A 657 -11.13 -12.20 13.33
CA LEU A 657 -12.30 -12.60 12.55
C LEU A 657 -11.93 -12.82 11.09
N ASN A 658 -12.08 -14.05 10.62
CA ASN A 658 -11.92 -14.37 9.20
C ASN A 658 -13.28 -14.29 8.51
N SER A 659 -13.56 -13.20 7.81
CA SER A 659 -14.86 -12.99 7.14
C SER A 659 -14.96 -13.58 5.72
N HIS A 660 -13.87 -14.06 5.13
CA HIS A 660 -13.79 -14.35 3.69
C HIS A 660 -13.14 -15.69 3.39
N VAL A 661 -13.41 -16.22 2.20
CA VAL A 661 -12.74 -17.40 1.66
C VAL A 661 -11.39 -16.99 1.05
N ALA A 662 -10.32 -17.67 1.42
CA ALA A 662 -9.01 -17.51 0.79
C ALA A 662 -8.96 -18.31 -0.51
N ILE A 663 -9.09 -17.62 -1.65
CA ILE A 663 -9.02 -18.23 -2.99
C ILE A 663 -7.62 -18.80 -3.26
N GLN A 664 -6.59 -18.19 -2.70
CA GLN A 664 -5.20 -18.61 -2.91
C GLN A 664 -4.34 -18.33 -1.68
N GLY A 665 -3.45 -19.26 -1.34
CA GLY A 665 -2.54 -19.17 -0.20
C GLY A 665 -3.29 -19.25 1.14
N THR A 666 -2.61 -18.88 2.22
CA THR A 666 -3.19 -18.84 3.57
C THR A 666 -3.87 -17.49 3.81
N ALA A 667 -5.07 -17.52 4.39
CA ALA A 667 -5.83 -16.34 4.77
C ALA A 667 -5.04 -15.48 5.75
N ARG A 668 -5.03 -14.16 5.51
CA ARG A 668 -4.64 -13.18 6.53
C ARG A 668 -5.88 -12.74 7.26
N THR A 669 -6.10 -13.33 8.42
CA THR A 669 -7.24 -13.04 9.30
C THR A 669 -7.03 -11.70 9.99
N PRO A 670 -7.86 -10.68 9.76
CA PRO A 670 -7.70 -9.42 10.49
C PRO A 670 -7.88 -9.60 11.99
N HIS A 671 -7.07 -8.85 12.74
CA HIS A 671 -7.12 -8.67 14.17
C HIS A 671 -7.84 -7.36 14.49
N TYR A 672 -8.69 -7.33 15.50
CA TYR A 672 -9.47 -6.17 15.89
C TYR A 672 -9.21 -5.85 17.36
N THR A 673 -8.78 -4.62 17.65
CA THR A 673 -8.58 -4.13 19.02
C THR A 673 -9.55 -3.01 19.32
N LEU A 674 -10.34 -3.15 20.40
CA LEU A 674 -11.25 -2.12 20.89
C LEU A 674 -10.50 -1.11 21.76
N LEU A 675 -10.48 0.15 21.34
CA LEU A 675 -9.81 1.24 22.08
C LEU A 675 -10.78 2.02 22.98
N ARG A 676 -12.04 2.11 22.57
CA ARG A 676 -13.09 2.84 23.30
C ARG A 676 -14.44 2.22 22.97
N ASP A 677 -15.29 2.08 23.97
CA ASP A 677 -16.68 1.74 23.77
C ASP A 677 -17.58 2.46 24.77
N GLU A 678 -18.44 3.33 24.26
CA GLU A 678 -19.48 4.01 25.05
C GLU A 678 -20.88 3.46 24.73
N ASN A 679 -20.95 2.53 23.77
CA ASN A 679 -22.17 1.83 23.40
C ASN A 679 -22.39 0.55 24.21
N ASP A 680 -21.44 0.19 25.09
CA ASP A 680 -21.51 -0.96 26.00
C ASP A 680 -21.82 -2.27 25.25
N MET A 681 -21.17 -2.47 24.10
CA MET A 681 -21.39 -3.62 23.24
C MET A 681 -20.72 -4.87 23.82
N SER A 682 -21.46 -5.98 23.83
CA SER A 682 -20.86 -7.27 24.14
C SER A 682 -19.87 -7.69 23.05
N MET A 683 -18.98 -8.62 23.38
CA MET A 683 -18.03 -9.19 22.43
C MET A 683 -18.75 -9.84 21.24
N ASP A 684 -19.84 -10.57 21.48
CA ASP A 684 -20.65 -11.19 20.43
C ASP A 684 -21.29 -10.13 19.50
N THR A 685 -21.81 -9.04 20.06
CA THR A 685 -22.37 -7.93 19.28
C THR A 685 -21.30 -7.26 18.42
N LEU A 686 -20.11 -7.01 18.97
CA LEU A 686 -18.98 -6.43 18.23
C LEU A 686 -18.56 -7.33 17.06
N GLN A 687 -18.37 -8.62 17.31
CA GLN A 687 -17.91 -9.57 16.31
C GLN A 687 -18.96 -9.76 15.20
N ALA A 688 -20.24 -9.89 15.56
CA ALA A 688 -21.33 -10.02 14.60
C ALA A 688 -21.54 -8.74 13.78
N MET A 689 -21.40 -7.56 14.40
CA MET A 689 -21.44 -6.27 13.68
C MET A 689 -20.30 -6.19 12.66
N VAL A 690 -19.06 -6.49 13.06
CA VAL A 690 -17.91 -6.45 12.14
C VAL A 690 -18.08 -7.47 11.02
N HIS A 691 -18.58 -8.67 11.33
CA HIS A 691 -18.88 -9.68 10.31
C HIS A 691 -19.93 -9.18 9.32
N CYS A 692 -21.05 -8.62 9.79
CA CYS A 692 -22.09 -8.04 8.95
C CYS A 692 -21.54 -6.93 8.02
N LEU A 693 -20.72 -6.02 8.56
CA LEU A 693 -20.11 -4.94 7.76
C LEU A 693 -19.22 -5.45 6.62
N CYS A 694 -18.69 -6.68 6.69
CA CYS A 694 -17.93 -7.29 5.59
C CYS A 694 -18.79 -7.70 4.39
N PHE A 695 -20.12 -7.79 4.54
CA PHE A 695 -21.05 -8.09 3.45
C PHE A 695 -21.51 -6.82 2.71
N GLY A 696 -21.18 -5.63 3.22
CA GLY A 696 -21.61 -4.36 2.65
C GLY A 696 -20.86 -3.92 1.39
N HIS A 697 -19.92 -4.71 0.86
CA HIS A 697 -19.17 -4.35 -0.34
C HIS A 697 -20.04 -4.61 -1.58
N GLN A 698 -20.88 -3.62 -1.87
CA GLN A 698 -21.93 -3.60 -2.88
C GLN A 698 -21.53 -4.06 -4.31
N VAL A 699 -20.23 -4.22 -4.61
CA VAL A 699 -19.67 -4.57 -5.91
C VAL A 699 -19.64 -6.06 -6.20
N VAL A 700 -19.47 -6.91 -5.19
CA VAL A 700 -19.32 -8.35 -5.34
C VAL A 700 -20.31 -9.08 -4.42
N THR A 701 -20.66 -10.30 -4.78
CA THR A 701 -21.61 -11.13 -4.01
C THR A 701 -20.90 -12.11 -3.08
N LYS A 702 -19.91 -11.58 -2.35
CA LYS A 702 -19.13 -12.29 -1.34
C LYS A 702 -18.56 -11.32 -0.32
N PRO A 703 -18.32 -11.73 0.93
CA PRO A 703 -17.78 -10.85 1.95
C PRO A 703 -16.34 -10.44 1.67
N THR A 704 -15.99 -9.23 2.09
CA THR A 704 -14.60 -8.74 2.07
C THR A 704 -13.87 -9.10 3.34
N SER A 705 -12.54 -9.20 3.26
CA SER A 705 -11.69 -9.49 4.43
C SER A 705 -11.72 -8.40 5.50
N LEU A 706 -12.09 -7.18 5.14
CA LEU A 706 -12.21 -6.04 6.06
C LEU A 706 -13.63 -5.49 5.97
N PRO A 707 -14.13 -4.80 7.00
CA PRO A 707 -15.43 -4.13 6.95
C PRO A 707 -15.50 -3.15 5.78
N SER A 708 -16.66 -3.06 5.13
CA SER A 708 -16.90 -2.17 3.99
C SER A 708 -16.41 -0.74 4.17
N PRO A 709 -16.68 -0.03 5.29
CA PRO A 709 -16.17 1.35 5.45
C PRO A 709 -14.63 1.43 5.42
N VAL A 710 -13.93 0.42 5.93
CA VAL A 710 -12.46 0.38 5.91
C VAL A 710 -11.95 0.04 4.52
N TYR A 711 -12.57 -0.94 3.86
CA TYR A 711 -12.21 -1.36 2.51
C TYR A 711 -12.34 -0.19 1.52
N ILE A 712 -13.46 0.53 1.59
CA ILE A 712 -13.72 1.70 0.74
C ILE A 712 -12.72 2.83 1.07
N ALA A 713 -12.44 3.08 2.36
CA ALA A 713 -11.43 4.05 2.78
C ALA A 713 -10.03 3.72 2.22
N GLU A 714 -9.62 2.44 2.15
CA GLU A 714 -8.36 2.05 1.52
C GLU A 714 -8.32 2.40 0.03
N GLU A 715 -9.42 2.20 -0.70
CA GLU A 715 -9.52 2.56 -2.12
C GLU A 715 -9.47 4.08 -2.34
N TYR A 716 -10.08 4.88 -1.46
CA TYR A 716 -9.94 6.34 -1.49
C TYR A 716 -8.50 6.79 -1.16
N ALA A 717 -7.85 6.20 -0.17
CA ALA A 717 -6.46 6.50 0.15
C ALA A 717 -5.50 6.16 -1.01
N LYS A 718 -5.73 5.01 -1.68
CA LYS A 718 -4.99 4.62 -2.89
C LYS A 718 -5.25 5.60 -4.04
N ARG A 719 -6.50 6.02 -4.23
CA ARG A 719 -6.86 7.02 -5.25
C ARG A 719 -6.19 8.35 -5.01
N GLY A 720 -6.24 8.90 -3.80
CA GLY A 720 -5.57 10.16 -3.48
C GLY A 720 -4.08 10.09 -3.76
N ARG A 721 -3.39 9.03 -3.31
CA ARG A 721 -1.98 8.81 -3.66
C ARG A 721 -1.74 8.80 -5.18
N ASN A 722 -2.58 8.11 -5.96
CA ASN A 722 -2.43 8.04 -7.42
C ASN A 722 -2.67 9.41 -8.09
N ILE A 723 -3.68 10.16 -7.64
CA ILE A 723 -3.95 11.53 -8.12
C ILE A 723 -2.77 12.45 -7.80
N TYR A 724 -2.23 12.39 -6.57
CA TYR A 724 -1.04 13.16 -6.20
C TYR A 724 0.18 12.80 -7.06
N ALA A 725 0.41 11.50 -7.32
CA ALA A 725 1.53 11.06 -8.16
C ALA A 725 1.40 11.58 -9.59
N HIS A 726 0.19 11.53 -10.17
CA HIS A 726 -0.08 12.08 -11.49
C HIS A 726 0.10 13.61 -11.52
N TYR A 727 -0.49 14.31 -10.55
CA TYR A 727 -0.32 15.76 -10.35
C TYR A 727 1.16 16.16 -10.24
N SER A 728 1.95 15.41 -9.47
CA SER A 728 3.37 15.72 -9.27
C SER A 728 4.20 15.55 -10.53
N LYS A 729 3.79 14.66 -11.44
CA LYS A 729 4.48 14.39 -12.70
C LYS A 729 4.08 15.36 -13.82
N HIS A 730 2.82 15.76 -13.87
CA HIS A 730 2.24 16.50 -15.01
C HIS A 730 1.79 17.94 -14.69
N GLY A 731 1.73 18.32 -13.41
CA GLY A 731 1.09 19.56 -12.96
C GLY A 731 -0.44 19.50 -13.04
N LEU A 732 -1.12 20.58 -12.64
CA LEU A 732 -2.51 20.80 -13.06
C LEU A 732 -2.49 21.48 -14.42
N ASP A 733 -3.26 20.93 -15.34
CA ASP A 733 -3.57 21.61 -16.59
C ASP A 733 -4.37 22.90 -16.26
N ASN A 734 -3.88 24.07 -16.70
CA ASN A 734 -4.39 25.42 -16.39
C ASN A 734 -5.77 25.69 -17.04
N SER A 735 -6.73 24.80 -16.82
CA SER A 735 -8.07 24.86 -17.41
C SER A 735 -9.01 25.77 -16.61
N LYS A 736 -9.95 26.41 -17.33
CA LYS A 736 -10.91 27.40 -16.82
C LYS A 736 -11.79 26.90 -15.65
N SER A 737 -11.97 25.59 -15.49
CA SER A 737 -12.80 24.97 -14.45
C SER A 737 -12.12 25.03 -13.07
N LEU A 738 -10.82 24.72 -13.02
CA LEU A 738 -10.02 24.85 -11.80
C LEU A 738 -9.82 26.32 -11.44
N GLU A 739 -9.64 27.21 -12.42
CA GLU A 739 -9.63 28.65 -12.17
C GLU A 739 -10.90 29.13 -11.45
N LYS A 740 -12.07 28.52 -11.69
CA LYS A 740 -13.32 28.89 -11.03
C LYS A 740 -13.32 28.45 -9.55
N ILE A 741 -12.89 27.22 -9.28
CA ILE A 741 -12.72 26.67 -7.91
C ILE A 741 -11.65 27.46 -7.13
N VAL A 742 -10.58 27.85 -7.81
CA VAL A 742 -9.42 28.55 -7.25
C VAL A 742 -9.69 30.05 -7.06
N LYS A 743 -10.42 30.70 -7.98
CA LYS A 743 -10.82 32.12 -7.89
C LYS A 743 -11.84 32.38 -6.79
N ASP A 744 -12.80 31.46 -6.55
CA ASP A 744 -13.77 31.60 -5.45
C ASP A 744 -13.15 31.43 -4.05
N LYS A 745 -11.92 30.88 -3.95
CA LYS A 745 -11.23 30.59 -2.67
C LYS A 745 -9.87 31.27 -2.49
N THR A 746 -9.47 32.24 -3.32
CA THR A 746 -8.17 32.95 -3.21
C THR A 746 -6.94 32.02 -3.13
N LEU A 747 -6.96 30.86 -3.80
CA LEU A 747 -5.83 29.93 -3.74
C LEU A 747 -4.78 30.33 -4.79
N ALA A 748 -3.57 30.72 -4.37
CA ALA A 748 -2.50 31.09 -5.30
C ALA A 748 -1.63 29.87 -5.64
N TRP A 749 -1.37 29.65 -6.93
CA TRP A 749 -0.43 28.62 -7.38
C TRP A 749 1.02 29.03 -7.10
N PRO A 750 1.93 28.11 -6.70
CA PRO A 750 1.73 26.68 -6.40
C PRO A 750 1.01 26.45 -5.06
N LEU A 751 0.29 25.33 -4.92
CA LEU A 751 -0.36 24.93 -3.67
C LEU A 751 0.68 24.86 -2.54
N ARG A 752 0.42 25.58 -1.43
CA ARG A 752 1.45 25.82 -0.38
C ARG A 752 1.27 25.00 0.88
N ASN A 753 0.13 24.32 1.03
CA ASN A 753 -0.14 23.44 2.17
C ASN A 753 -0.98 22.21 1.75
N TYR A 754 -1.13 21.25 2.65
CA TYR A 754 -1.87 20.01 2.39
C TYR A 754 -3.40 20.16 2.40
N GLU A 755 -3.92 21.20 3.04
CA GLU A 755 -5.35 21.52 3.08
C GLU A 755 -5.83 22.05 1.71
N ASP A 756 -5.06 22.93 1.10
CA ASP A 756 -5.27 23.42 -0.27
C ASP A 756 -5.22 22.26 -1.27
N MET A 757 -4.24 21.37 -1.12
CA MET A 757 -4.14 20.15 -1.92
C MET A 757 -5.37 19.26 -1.78
N THR A 758 -5.86 19.10 -0.54
CA THR A 758 -7.09 18.34 -0.29
C THR A 758 -8.27 19.01 -0.99
N THR A 759 -8.45 20.32 -0.78
CA THR A 759 -9.56 21.08 -1.36
C THR A 759 -9.61 20.99 -2.88
N VAL A 760 -8.46 20.97 -3.55
CA VAL A 760 -8.37 20.96 -5.02
C VAL A 760 -8.49 19.56 -5.62
N LEU A 761 -7.95 18.53 -4.96
CA LEU A 761 -7.79 17.20 -5.56
C LEU A 761 -8.81 16.16 -5.05
N SER A 762 -9.40 16.38 -3.87
CA SER A 762 -10.48 15.55 -3.30
C SER A 762 -11.85 15.98 -3.83
N PHE A 763 -12.90 15.23 -3.48
CA PHE A 763 -14.27 15.58 -3.85
C PHE A 763 -14.88 16.69 -2.99
N VAL A 764 -14.22 17.16 -1.93
CA VAL A 764 -14.76 18.16 -0.98
C VAL A 764 -15.31 19.42 -1.66
N ALA A 765 -14.68 19.90 -2.74
CA ALA A 765 -15.11 21.09 -3.46
C ALA A 765 -16.13 20.83 -4.59
N THR A 766 -16.44 19.56 -4.89
CA THR A 766 -17.38 19.20 -5.96
C THR A 766 -18.84 19.40 -5.52
N LEU A 767 -19.74 19.64 -6.47
CA LEU A 767 -21.16 19.81 -6.23
C LEU A 767 -21.88 18.46 -6.23
N PHE A 768 -21.61 17.62 -7.22
CA PHE A 768 -22.28 16.33 -7.39
C PHE A 768 -21.49 15.16 -6.81
N LEU A 769 -20.19 15.05 -7.13
CA LEU A 769 -19.40 13.87 -6.79
C LEU A 769 -19.19 13.66 -5.28
N LYS A 770 -19.19 14.73 -4.49
CA LYS A 770 -19.12 14.64 -3.03
C LYS A 770 -20.22 13.78 -2.46
N ASP A 771 -21.39 13.71 -3.11
CA ASP A 771 -22.59 12.96 -2.76
C ASP A 771 -22.67 11.56 -3.38
N LEU A 772 -21.64 11.16 -4.12
CA LEU A 772 -21.61 9.88 -4.82
C LEU A 772 -20.53 8.92 -4.32
N ARG A 773 -20.76 7.64 -4.63
CA ARG A 773 -19.87 6.51 -4.32
C ARG A 773 -18.85 6.28 -5.44
N VAL A 774 -18.10 7.31 -5.80
CA VAL A 774 -17.23 7.34 -7.00
C VAL A 774 -16.15 6.24 -6.99
N ASN A 775 -15.80 5.73 -5.81
CA ASN A 775 -14.66 4.85 -5.59
C ASN A 775 -15.03 3.52 -4.90
N ALA A 776 -16.31 3.16 -4.97
CA ALA A 776 -16.86 2.03 -4.25
C ALA A 776 -16.84 0.71 -5.03
#